data_AF-A0A498S3E2-F1
#
_entry.id   AF-A0A498S3E2-F1
#
_cell.length_a   1.000
_cell.length_b   1.000
_cell.length_c   1.000
_cell.angle_alpha   90.00
_cell.angle_beta   90.00
_cell.angle_gamma   90.00
#
_symmetry.space_group_name_H-M   'P 1'
#
loop_
_entity.id
_entity.type
_entity.pdbx_description
1 polymer ?
#
loop_
_entity_poly.entity_id
_entity_poly.type
_entity_poly.pdbx_seq_one_letter_code
_entity_poly.pdbx_strand_id
1 'polypeptide(L)'
;EIIVCLGSLVLTEPRLFVEMFRIRVGLIIQVLASELARSSSISGTDATQKLLQLSPFQVKSMLLLLLSGRLLEDFGTDAESGVKEQRSGMGSIRKQIEERKSRRSMYDSSMNVDANVLVPIDSEEAENFQFGIWLRHRRIDGALNRVPPDFYAMLWDIVRRFPRGLSISHIVLHWGVTQEMTRREIKFALQVEEVLNQIAEPEYREIMIETLSLLSRMNNLLKTDNPNIPHDKSFVVDSVIHRANKLFVEHNKQMETIVMECCGSGKRCDGAQGMCQHFYDSAPAGEYGTAHYLIKALMNIFVPCMAEFSFPFEPYDIQISLMRSIISCINERKIGILESPTGTGKSMSIICATLSWLETFERERKISLDEQLKVVQEVGKDENDWLHAHIKKVKAIEDAKGLFSQLENDQKIDERIKKALGNVVIHPKRKLQDNEDNEEENDNETDEILDEDFTNDQLGKKIVEEPTPTCTKIIYATRTHSQLLQFAEEISKTRFQPRMVTLGSRQHLCINESVRALHKTSLMTERCNELRDNKASKKRQKDDDDEILFQEEAQKAWGISPHIESTVKLQTWLCVPYVAKVCKGGCPFARSDAIEDLCDQILASKLSTAPQLVDYSKRISGCPYFASRKAVAYSQLVLLPYQILFQKEARKAWGIELRGNIIVIDEAHNLLETITNSHFVTLYAKELRSLLSVLDVYLNRFQSRLKPVHKKYLRQLSTIVNLLLMYMNHASDKRKNYVETMMTFAGKAYLAQYKLDILLEYIEQTHLIMKLSKFSKRLDGMHNKKVNSAYEFSVEHLLRTKDPPNKSQSIFTSESSANRCTSSSLVQDRTVASALCAFQQFLQLLMLNYKDGRLIIECASGKDEAKISYYLINPASQLDDIIKQSRSLILIGGTMEPSETLIRSLTMCCEIDSDKDLIRRSFGHVIKEHQLLALTITSVSGMKLIFTHDKRETHAMLNILITTLTQIAGAVPNGMIVFFPSYGYLEEFIKKISNNLRKVKPLFIERRNGLPTLFSEFAKSARTVKGALLLAVIGGKLSEGINFSDELGRTVVVVGLPYMNREDVIVKEKLKFMQSEFGPRSGSEYYEAKCMHAINQSIGRVIRHRNDYAAIVLIDLRYRSERVVKNLPIWIQPRLYHATDLNDGIQHLQKFFRSADSWIQK
;
A
#
# COMPACT_ATOMS: atom_id res chain seq x y z
N GLU A 1 69.49 27.09 10.97
CA GLU A 1 70.12 25.76 11.05
C GLU A 1 69.18 24.62 10.67
N ILE A 2 68.03 24.46 11.33
CA ILE A 2 67.02 23.41 11.00
C ILE A 2 66.67 23.37 9.51
N ILE A 3 66.42 24.53 8.88
CA ILE A 3 66.11 24.61 7.44
C ILE A 3 67.29 24.08 6.58
N VAL A 4 68.52 24.37 6.97
CA VAL A 4 69.74 23.91 6.27
C VAL A 4 69.90 22.38 6.44
N CYS A 5 69.66 21.86 7.64
CA CYS A 5 69.67 20.42 7.90
C CYS A 5 68.57 19.69 7.12
N LEU A 6 67.35 20.24 7.08
CA LEU A 6 66.25 19.71 6.27
C LEU A 6 66.61 19.71 4.77
N GLY A 7 67.19 20.79 4.26
CA GLY A 7 67.68 20.86 2.87
C GLY A 7 68.74 19.79 2.57
N SER A 8 69.67 19.55 3.50
CA SER A 8 70.63 18.45 3.38
C SER A 8 69.95 17.08 3.36
N LEU A 9 68.94 16.85 4.20
CA LEU A 9 68.22 15.58 4.29
C LEU A 9 67.38 15.30 3.05
N VAL A 10 66.79 16.32 2.43
CA VAL A 10 66.06 16.17 1.14
C VAL A 10 66.99 15.65 0.05
N LEU A 11 68.24 16.10 0.02
CA LEU A 11 69.24 15.65 -0.95
C LEU A 11 69.77 14.25 -0.64
N THR A 12 70.05 13.95 0.63
CA THR A 12 70.68 12.66 1.02
C THR A 12 69.69 11.52 1.18
N GLU A 13 68.47 11.83 1.63
CA GLU A 13 67.43 10.85 1.98
C GLU A 13 66.06 11.27 1.41
N PRO A 14 65.91 11.37 0.07
CA PRO A 14 64.68 11.86 -0.56
C PRO A 14 63.45 11.00 -0.24
N ARG A 15 63.65 9.72 0.12
CA ARG A 15 62.58 8.79 0.48
C ARG A 15 61.80 9.20 1.74
N LEU A 16 62.39 10.00 2.62
CA LEU A 16 61.73 10.48 3.84
C LEU A 16 60.62 11.52 3.58
N PHE A 17 60.57 12.07 2.36
CA PHE A 17 59.68 13.16 1.95
C PHE A 17 58.63 12.73 0.90
N VAL A 18 58.44 11.43 0.69
CA VAL A 18 57.45 10.88 -0.25
C VAL A 18 56.03 11.32 0.17
N GLU A 19 55.23 11.79 -0.80
CA GLU A 19 53.88 12.35 -0.62
C GLU A 19 53.79 13.62 0.26
N MET A 20 54.93 14.22 0.65
CA MET A 20 54.99 15.47 1.41
C MET A 20 55.20 16.66 0.47
N PHE A 21 54.15 17.44 0.19
CA PHE A 21 54.22 18.61 -0.69
C PHE A 21 54.73 19.87 0.01
N ARG A 22 54.51 20.00 1.32
CA ARG A 22 54.87 21.19 2.12
C ARG A 22 55.32 20.77 3.52
N ILE A 23 56.29 21.49 4.08
CA ILE A 23 56.85 21.24 5.41
C ILE A 23 56.50 22.40 6.34
N ARG A 24 55.97 22.11 7.53
CA ARG A 24 55.64 23.12 8.56
C ARG A 24 56.77 23.27 9.56
N VAL A 25 57.81 24.00 9.18
CA VAL A 25 59.03 24.15 9.98
C VAL A 25 58.72 24.64 11.41
N GLY A 26 57.74 25.53 11.60
CA GLY A 26 57.32 26.01 12.92
C GLY A 26 56.75 24.90 13.83
N LEU A 27 55.88 24.02 13.31
CA LEU A 27 55.35 22.90 14.08
C LEU A 27 56.42 21.83 14.34
N ILE A 28 57.33 21.61 13.40
CA ILE A 28 58.47 20.71 13.58
C ILE A 28 59.35 21.21 14.73
N ILE A 29 59.62 22.52 14.80
CA ILE A 29 60.37 23.12 15.91
C ILE A 29 59.62 22.92 17.24
N GLN A 30 58.30 23.10 17.25
CA GLN A 30 57.48 22.91 18.44
C GLN A 30 57.48 21.46 18.93
N VAL A 31 57.39 20.49 18.01
CA VAL A 31 57.47 19.06 18.32
C VAL A 31 58.88 18.69 18.79
N LEU A 32 59.93 19.20 18.14
CA LEU A 32 61.32 19.00 18.58
C LEU A 32 61.58 19.55 19.98
N ALA A 33 61.09 20.76 20.29
CA ALA A 33 61.21 21.37 21.61
C ALA A 33 60.43 20.57 22.66
N SER A 34 59.24 20.08 22.31
CA SER A 34 58.40 19.27 23.20
C SER A 34 59.02 17.90 23.48
N GLU A 35 59.63 17.25 22.49
CA GLU A 35 60.34 15.98 22.67
C GLU A 35 61.68 16.16 23.40
N LEU A 36 62.39 17.28 23.21
CA LEU A 36 63.58 17.64 24.01
C LEU A 36 63.24 17.91 25.46
N ALA A 37 62.15 18.63 25.71
CA ALA A 37 61.64 18.89 27.06
C ALA A 37 61.38 17.58 27.80
N ARG A 38 60.78 16.60 27.10
CA ARG A 38 60.49 15.28 27.64
C ARG A 38 61.73 14.41 27.81
N SER A 39 62.57 14.25 26.78
CA SER A 39 63.74 13.35 26.84
C SER A 39 64.78 13.80 27.86
N SER A 40 64.84 15.11 28.14
CA SER A 40 65.73 15.69 29.12
C SER A 40 65.03 16.09 30.44
N SER A 41 63.72 15.82 30.60
CA SER A 41 62.90 16.21 31.76
C SER A 41 63.03 17.69 32.18
N ILE A 42 63.04 18.61 31.21
CA ILE A 42 63.18 20.06 31.43
C ILE A 42 61.90 20.79 31.00
N SER A 43 61.70 22.02 31.49
CA SER A 43 60.55 22.84 31.10
C SER A 43 60.59 23.19 29.60
N GLY A 44 59.43 23.48 29.00
CA GLY A 44 59.35 23.81 27.57
C GLY A 44 60.16 25.05 27.16
N THR A 45 60.31 26.02 28.06
CA THR A 45 61.16 27.20 27.85
C THR A 45 62.64 26.83 27.84
N ASP A 46 63.06 25.98 28.78
CA ASP A 46 64.46 25.53 28.88
C ASP A 46 64.82 24.58 27.73
N ALA A 47 63.89 23.76 27.27
CA ALA A 47 64.06 22.90 26.11
C ALA A 47 64.24 23.70 24.81
N THR A 48 63.51 24.81 24.67
CA THR A 48 63.66 25.74 23.55
C THR A 48 65.02 26.42 23.58
N GLN A 49 65.50 26.82 24.77
CA GLN A 49 66.84 27.38 24.94
C GLN A 49 67.94 26.34 24.67
N LYS A 50 67.74 25.08 25.08
CA LYS A 50 68.65 23.97 24.81
C LYS A 50 68.72 23.62 23.33
N LEU A 51 67.59 23.69 22.61
CA LEU A 51 67.52 23.48 21.16
C LEU A 51 68.38 24.51 20.40
N LEU A 52 68.52 25.74 20.91
CA LEU A 52 69.40 26.78 20.36
C LEU A 52 70.89 26.56 20.65
N GLN A 53 71.24 25.66 21.59
CA GLN A 53 72.62 25.36 21.99
C GLN A 53 73.15 24.06 21.36
N LEU A 54 72.33 23.33 20.61
CA LEU A 54 72.73 22.07 19.97
C LEU A 54 73.65 22.31 18.77
N SER A 55 74.62 21.42 18.58
CA SER A 55 75.48 21.45 17.39
C SER A 55 74.69 21.10 16.12
N PRO A 56 75.12 21.56 14.92
CA PRO A 56 74.47 21.23 13.65
C PRO A 56 74.34 19.72 13.38
N PHE A 57 75.30 18.91 13.87
CA PHE A 57 75.23 17.45 13.78
C PHE A 57 74.11 16.89 14.65
N GLN A 58 73.97 17.35 15.90
CA GLN A 58 72.90 16.94 16.80
C GLN A 58 71.52 17.33 16.25
N VAL A 59 71.37 18.56 15.74
CA VAL A 59 70.13 19.01 15.09
C VAL A 59 69.78 18.13 13.88
N LYS A 60 70.77 17.78 13.04
CA LYS A 60 70.57 16.91 11.88
C LYS A 60 70.14 15.48 12.29
N SER A 61 70.78 14.90 13.30
CA SER A 61 70.44 13.56 13.80
C SER A 61 69.05 13.52 14.45
N MET A 62 68.66 14.56 15.21
CA MET A 62 67.31 14.67 15.77
C MET A 62 66.25 14.76 14.68
N LEU A 63 66.49 15.58 13.66
CA LEU A 63 65.58 15.70 12.51
C LEU A 63 65.47 14.38 11.74
N LEU A 64 66.55 13.62 11.60
CA LEU A 64 66.52 12.31 10.95
C LEU A 64 65.69 11.29 11.75
N LEU A 65 65.81 11.26 13.08
CA LEU A 65 65.00 10.40 13.94
C LEU A 65 63.51 10.76 13.85
N LEU A 66 63.20 12.06 13.94
CA LEU A 66 61.81 12.55 13.85
C LEU A 66 61.20 12.26 12.47
N LEU A 67 61.93 12.54 11.38
CA LEU A 67 61.48 12.26 10.00
C LEU A 67 61.42 10.75 9.69
N SER A 68 62.15 9.90 10.41
CA SER A 68 62.02 8.45 10.27
C SER A 68 60.92 7.84 11.16
N GLY A 69 60.24 8.66 11.98
CA GLY A 69 59.20 8.21 12.90
C GLY A 69 59.73 7.45 14.12
N ARG A 70 60.99 7.68 14.51
CA ARG A 70 61.64 7.08 15.69
C ARG A 70 61.58 8.04 16.88
N LEU A 71 61.43 7.49 18.10
CA LEU A 71 61.42 8.28 19.34
C LEU A 71 62.84 8.77 19.68
N LEU A 72 62.94 9.98 20.24
CA LEU A 72 64.21 10.63 20.62
C LEU A 72 64.90 10.03 21.86
N GLU A 73 64.42 8.90 22.37
CA GLU A 73 65.04 8.16 23.49
C GLU A 73 66.37 7.51 23.09
N ASP A 74 66.61 7.33 21.78
CA ASP A 74 67.87 6.84 21.20
C ASP A 74 69.00 7.91 21.17
N PHE A 75 68.78 9.10 21.75
CA PHE A 75 69.70 10.25 21.69
C PHE A 75 70.69 10.35 22.88
N GLY A 76 70.68 9.37 23.79
CA GLY A 76 71.55 9.30 24.98
C GLY A 76 73.00 8.93 24.65
N THR A 77 73.95 9.44 25.44
CA THR A 77 75.41 9.44 25.20
C THR A 77 76.15 8.09 25.29
N ASP A 78 75.47 6.95 25.39
CA ASP A 78 76.14 5.64 25.43
C ASP A 78 75.81 4.82 24.17
N ALA A 79 76.49 5.19 23.09
CA ALA A 79 76.45 4.46 21.82
C ALA A 79 77.34 3.20 21.89
N GLU A 80 76.94 2.20 22.68
CA GLU A 80 77.55 0.85 22.61
C GLU A 80 76.61 -0.23 23.19
N SER A 81 75.50 -0.52 22.52
CA SER A 81 74.90 -1.88 22.51
C SER A 81 73.85 -2.01 21.40
N GLY A 82 73.82 -3.20 20.78
CA GLY A 82 73.05 -3.49 19.57
C GLY A 82 71.54 -3.22 19.68
N VAL A 83 71.02 -2.50 18.69
CA VAL A 83 69.61 -2.15 18.53
C VAL A 83 68.78 -3.42 18.23
N LYS A 84 68.04 -3.91 19.23
CA LYS A 84 66.88 -4.78 19.01
C LYS A 84 65.64 -3.91 18.79
N GLU A 85 65.04 -3.99 17.61
CA GLU A 85 63.71 -3.43 17.33
C GLU A 85 62.66 -4.04 18.26
N GLN A 86 62.27 -3.32 19.34
CA GLN A 86 61.05 -3.63 20.07
C GLN A 86 59.92 -2.71 19.59
N ARG A 87 59.17 -3.18 18.58
CA ARG A 87 57.81 -2.68 18.31
C ARG A 87 56.86 -3.29 19.35
N SER A 88 56.62 -2.62 20.49
CA SER A 88 55.61 -3.06 21.48
C SER A 88 54.56 -1.98 21.75
N GLY A 89 53.72 -1.70 20.74
CA GLY A 89 52.65 -0.70 20.81
C GLY A 89 51.23 -1.26 21.04
N MET A 90 51.08 -2.45 21.64
CA MET A 90 49.76 -3.08 21.88
C MET A 90 49.39 -3.29 23.37
N GLY A 91 50.19 -2.75 24.30
CA GLY A 91 50.18 -3.20 25.69
C GLY A 91 49.16 -2.57 26.64
N SER A 92 48.82 -1.28 26.56
CA SER A 92 48.21 -0.61 27.72
C SER A 92 46.70 -0.86 27.91
N ILE A 93 45.85 -0.52 26.91
CA ILE A 93 44.38 -0.64 27.05
C ILE A 93 43.91 -2.10 27.01
N ARG A 94 44.50 -2.93 26.13
CA ARG A 94 44.16 -4.35 26.01
C ARG A 94 44.47 -5.13 27.29
N LYS A 95 45.64 -4.88 27.89
CA LYS A 95 46.06 -5.53 29.14
C LYS A 95 45.18 -5.13 30.31
N GLN A 96 44.76 -3.86 30.40
CA GLN A 96 43.79 -3.41 31.42
C GLN A 96 42.39 -4.05 31.25
N ILE A 97 41.94 -4.28 30.01
CA ILE A 97 40.66 -4.96 29.72
C ILE A 97 40.76 -6.47 30.02
N GLU A 98 41.88 -7.12 29.67
CA GLU A 98 42.13 -8.54 29.94
C GLU A 98 42.34 -8.82 31.44
N GLU A 99 43.09 -7.97 32.16
CA GLU A 99 43.30 -8.06 33.61
C GLU A 99 42.00 -7.87 34.39
N ARG A 100 41.10 -6.98 33.96
CA ARG A 100 39.78 -6.80 34.60
C ARG A 100 38.75 -7.88 34.21
N LYS A 101 38.79 -8.42 32.98
CA LYS A 101 38.02 -9.62 32.61
C LYS A 101 38.43 -10.83 33.47
N SER A 102 39.73 -10.98 33.73
CA SER A 102 40.25 -11.98 34.66
C SER A 102 39.80 -11.74 36.10
N ARG A 103 39.78 -10.48 36.59
CA ARG A 103 39.25 -10.13 37.92
C ARG A 103 37.74 -10.36 38.06
N ARG A 104 36.93 -10.12 37.03
CA ARG A 104 35.48 -10.46 37.02
C ARG A 104 35.25 -11.97 37.01
N SER A 105 36.11 -12.74 36.33
CA SER A 105 36.05 -14.21 36.35
C SER A 105 36.42 -14.83 37.70
N MET A 106 37.28 -14.19 38.51
CA MET A 106 37.62 -14.68 39.86
C MET A 106 36.54 -14.35 40.90
N TYR A 107 35.82 -13.23 40.75
CA TYR A 107 34.77 -12.83 41.68
C TYR A 107 33.47 -13.63 41.58
N ASP A 108 33.26 -14.38 40.48
CA ASP A 108 32.10 -15.27 40.30
C ASP A 108 32.30 -16.66 40.97
N SER A 109 33.51 -16.96 41.48
CA SER A 109 33.87 -18.28 42.02
C SER A 109 34.04 -18.37 43.55
N SER A 110 33.84 -17.29 44.31
CA SER A 110 33.83 -17.39 45.79
C SER A 110 32.78 -16.46 46.43
N MET A 111 31.76 -17.08 47.06
CA MET A 111 30.84 -16.40 47.95
C MET A 111 31.49 -16.01 49.28
N ASN A 112 30.98 -14.93 49.88
CA ASN A 112 31.12 -14.51 51.29
C ASN A 112 32.54 -14.24 51.82
N VAL A 113 32.79 -12.99 52.24
CA VAL A 113 33.02 -12.55 53.63
C VAL A 113 33.40 -11.05 53.61
N ASP A 114 33.09 -10.42 54.74
CA ASP A 114 33.11 -9.03 55.15
C ASP A 114 34.19 -8.05 54.64
N ALA A 115 33.77 -6.79 54.69
CA ALA A 115 34.55 -5.59 54.51
C ALA A 115 35.64 -5.41 55.58
N ASN A 116 36.72 -4.75 55.13
CA ASN A 116 37.89 -4.24 55.84
C ASN A 116 38.99 -5.27 56.15
N VAL A 117 40.18 -5.03 55.57
CA VAL A 117 41.44 -4.76 56.29
C VAL A 117 42.64 -4.69 55.30
N LEU A 118 43.39 -3.60 55.42
CA LEU A 118 44.83 -3.38 55.12
C LEU A 118 45.38 -3.16 53.68
N VAL A 119 45.81 -1.91 53.48
CA VAL A 119 47.00 -1.39 52.74
C VAL A 119 48.24 -2.26 53.02
N PRO A 120 49.14 -2.60 52.04
CA PRO A 120 50.26 -1.70 51.71
C PRO A 120 51.00 -1.78 50.34
N ILE A 121 51.53 -0.61 49.94
CA ILE A 121 52.93 -0.31 49.53
C ILE A 121 53.41 -0.59 48.08
N ASP A 122 54.00 0.48 47.53
CA ASP A 122 55.01 0.66 46.47
C ASP A 122 54.84 0.05 45.06
N SER A 123 54.50 0.91 44.10
CA SER A 123 55.09 0.93 42.74
C SER A 123 54.68 2.18 41.96
N GLU A 124 54.96 3.38 42.48
CA GLU A 124 54.69 4.64 41.76
C GLU A 124 55.63 4.91 40.56
N GLU A 125 56.61 4.06 40.26
CA GLU A 125 57.62 4.37 39.23
C GLU A 125 57.54 3.56 37.93
N ALA A 126 56.58 2.63 37.75
CA ALA A 126 56.55 1.75 36.57
C ALA A 126 55.39 1.98 35.56
N GLU A 127 54.33 2.73 35.90
CA GLU A 127 53.12 2.79 35.05
C GLU A 127 53.04 4.00 34.08
N ASN A 128 53.91 5.01 34.22
CA ASN A 128 53.85 6.22 33.37
C ASN A 128 54.49 6.08 31.97
N PHE A 129 55.11 4.94 31.64
CA PHE A 129 55.93 4.83 30.43
C PHE A 129 55.16 4.56 29.11
N GLN A 130 53.84 4.33 29.16
CA GLN A 130 53.09 3.85 27.98
C GLN A 130 51.96 4.78 27.49
N PHE A 131 51.64 5.85 28.23
CA PHE A 131 50.63 6.83 27.83
C PHE A 131 51.23 7.88 26.87
N GLY A 132 50.50 8.21 25.80
CA GLY A 132 50.86 9.25 24.84
C GLY A 132 51.70 8.81 23.65
N ILE A 133 51.95 7.50 23.43
CA ILE A 133 52.74 7.02 22.28
C ILE A 133 52.07 7.36 20.94
N TRP A 134 50.79 7.03 20.80
CA TRP A 134 50.08 7.26 19.53
C TRP A 134 49.70 8.73 19.36
N LEU A 135 49.41 9.43 20.46
CA LEU A 135 49.22 10.88 20.44
C LEU A 135 50.49 11.57 19.91
N ARG A 136 51.68 11.13 20.34
CA ARG A 136 52.97 11.65 19.83
C ARG A 136 53.17 11.36 18.35
N HIS A 137 52.95 10.12 17.90
CA HIS A 137 53.06 9.79 16.48
C HIS A 137 52.15 10.67 15.62
N ARG A 138 50.89 10.88 16.03
CA ARG A 138 49.96 11.77 15.32
C ARG A 138 50.42 13.22 15.29
N ARG A 139 51.00 13.72 16.38
CA ARG A 139 51.58 15.08 16.41
C ARG A 139 52.76 15.23 15.45
N ILE A 140 53.60 14.20 15.35
CA ILE A 140 54.74 14.17 14.43
C ILE A 140 54.23 14.11 12.99
N ASP A 141 53.41 13.11 12.65
CA ASP A 141 52.90 12.90 11.30
C ASP A 141 52.07 14.09 10.80
N GLY A 142 51.22 14.65 11.67
CA GLY A 142 50.44 15.86 11.38
C GLY A 142 51.29 17.13 11.25
N ALA A 143 52.40 17.26 11.98
CA ALA A 143 53.34 18.37 11.80
C ALA A 143 54.18 18.23 10.52
N LEU A 144 54.43 16.98 10.09
CA LEU A 144 55.11 16.64 8.85
C LEU A 144 54.17 16.62 7.63
N ASN A 145 52.86 16.81 7.81
CA ASN A 145 51.85 16.67 6.75
C ASN A 145 51.91 15.31 6.03
N ARG A 146 52.10 14.22 6.77
CA ARG A 146 52.15 12.88 6.16
C ARG A 146 50.76 12.43 5.74
N VAL A 147 50.68 11.82 4.57
CA VAL A 147 49.43 11.25 4.05
C VAL A 147 49.68 9.84 3.50
N PRO A 148 48.65 8.97 3.48
CA PRO A 148 48.76 7.64 2.87
C PRO A 148 49.15 7.70 1.37
N PRO A 149 49.74 6.64 0.81
CA PRO A 149 49.96 6.53 -0.62
C PRO A 149 48.65 6.72 -1.40
N ASP A 150 48.71 7.43 -2.54
CA ASP A 150 47.56 7.76 -3.38
C ASP A 150 46.45 8.60 -2.70
N PHE A 151 46.72 9.22 -1.55
CA PHE A 151 45.72 9.98 -0.78
C PHE A 151 44.94 11.00 -1.62
N TYR A 152 45.65 11.81 -2.40
CA TYR A 152 45.02 12.84 -3.23
C TYR A 152 44.18 12.23 -4.36
N ALA A 153 44.64 11.14 -4.97
CA ALA A 153 43.87 10.44 -6.00
C ALA A 153 42.60 9.80 -5.42
N MET A 154 42.67 9.28 -4.18
CA MET A 154 41.52 8.77 -3.45
C MET A 154 40.52 9.89 -3.11
N LEU A 155 41.00 11.03 -2.61
CA LEU A 155 40.14 12.16 -2.25
C LEU A 155 39.43 12.77 -3.47
N TRP A 156 40.10 12.79 -4.63
CA TRP A 156 39.50 13.18 -5.90
C TRP A 156 38.24 12.36 -6.22
N ASP A 157 38.32 11.04 -6.06
CA ASP A 157 37.22 10.11 -6.32
C ASP A 157 36.06 10.32 -5.33
N ILE A 158 36.34 10.74 -4.09
CA ILE A 158 35.30 11.08 -3.10
C ILE A 158 34.60 12.38 -3.47
N VAL A 159 35.35 13.45 -3.73
CA VAL A 159 34.79 14.80 -3.96
C VAL A 159 33.80 14.79 -5.13
N ARG A 160 34.08 13.98 -6.17
CA ARG A 160 33.16 13.77 -7.31
C ARG A 160 31.84 13.10 -6.93
N ARG A 161 31.81 12.32 -5.84
CA ARG A 161 30.60 11.63 -5.36
C ARG A 161 29.68 12.51 -4.51
N PHE A 162 30.16 13.65 -3.98
CA PHE A 162 29.37 14.55 -3.13
C PHE A 162 28.93 15.79 -3.94
N PRO A 163 27.63 15.94 -4.29
CA PRO A 163 27.14 16.99 -5.19
C PRO A 163 27.33 18.43 -4.70
N ARG A 164 27.55 18.60 -3.40
CA ARG A 164 27.79 19.90 -2.75
C ARG A 164 29.19 20.00 -2.12
N GLY A 165 30.08 19.05 -2.43
CA GLY A 165 31.45 19.00 -1.90
C GLY A 165 31.56 18.54 -0.45
N LEU A 166 32.80 18.50 0.03
CA LEU A 166 33.17 18.13 1.41
C LEU A 166 33.52 19.38 2.20
N SER A 167 32.91 19.58 3.37
CA SER A 167 33.29 20.62 4.31
C SER A 167 34.29 20.07 5.33
N ILE A 168 35.48 20.64 5.38
CA ILE A 168 36.55 20.32 6.33
C ILE A 168 36.88 21.61 7.09
N SER A 169 36.69 21.62 8.41
CA SER A 169 36.97 22.79 9.27
C SER A 169 36.35 24.09 8.73
N HIS A 170 35.08 23.99 8.31
CA HIS A 170 34.25 25.08 7.73
C HIS A 170 34.61 25.55 6.31
N ILE A 171 35.57 24.92 5.63
CA ILE A 171 35.90 25.21 4.23
C ILE A 171 35.35 24.10 3.34
N VAL A 172 34.67 24.48 2.26
CA VAL A 172 34.07 23.52 1.33
C VAL A 172 34.99 23.26 0.14
N LEU A 173 35.49 22.03 0.05
CA LEU A 173 36.13 21.48 -1.15
C LEU A 173 35.03 21.10 -2.16
N HIS A 174 34.71 22.04 -3.06
CA HIS A 174 33.61 21.92 -4.00
C HIS A 174 33.91 20.90 -5.12
N TRP A 175 32.90 20.15 -5.57
CA TRP A 175 33.06 19.17 -6.64
C TRP A 175 33.45 19.80 -7.99
N GLY A 176 33.08 21.06 -8.24
CA GLY A 176 33.43 21.82 -9.44
C GLY A 176 34.95 21.98 -9.65
N VAL A 177 35.73 21.92 -8.56
CA VAL A 177 37.20 21.84 -8.65
C VAL A 177 37.64 20.64 -9.49
N THR A 178 36.84 19.57 -9.48
CA THR A 178 37.17 18.33 -10.19
C THR A 178 36.81 18.32 -11.68
N GLN A 179 36.10 19.34 -12.17
CA GLN A 179 35.68 19.41 -13.57
C GLN A 179 36.80 19.88 -14.51
N GLU A 180 37.71 20.71 -14.01
CA GLU A 180 38.76 21.37 -14.81
C GLU A 180 40.17 20.80 -14.58
N MET A 181 40.33 19.78 -13.72
CA MET A 181 41.62 19.17 -13.41
C MET A 181 41.59 17.65 -13.59
N THR A 182 42.75 16.99 -13.56
CA THR A 182 42.85 15.52 -13.66
C THR A 182 43.20 14.85 -12.33
N ARG A 183 42.85 13.57 -12.18
CA ARG A 183 43.02 12.76 -10.95
C ARG A 183 44.43 12.78 -10.32
N ARG A 184 45.47 13.03 -11.12
CA ARG A 184 46.88 13.06 -10.68
C ARG A 184 47.52 14.44 -10.82
N GLU A 185 46.73 15.48 -11.04
CA GLU A 185 47.24 16.84 -11.20
C GLU A 185 47.64 17.46 -9.87
N ILE A 186 48.82 18.07 -9.82
CA ILE A 186 49.37 18.70 -8.60
C ILE A 186 48.49 19.85 -8.10
N LYS A 187 47.76 20.54 -8.99
CA LYS A 187 46.87 21.65 -8.62
C LYS A 187 45.77 21.24 -7.63
N PHE A 188 45.20 20.04 -7.80
CA PHE A 188 44.19 19.53 -6.87
C PHE A 188 44.82 19.24 -5.50
N ALA A 189 45.99 18.59 -5.48
CA ALA A 189 46.71 18.32 -4.26
C ALA A 189 47.05 19.60 -3.48
N LEU A 190 47.44 20.68 -4.19
CA LEU A 190 47.69 21.98 -3.57
C LEU A 190 46.45 22.60 -2.91
N GLN A 191 45.27 22.47 -3.52
CA GLN A 191 44.02 22.97 -2.94
C GLN A 191 43.56 22.16 -1.72
N VAL A 192 43.69 20.83 -1.78
CA VAL A 192 43.45 19.96 -0.63
C VAL A 192 44.38 20.34 0.52
N GLU A 193 45.66 20.53 0.21
CA GLU A 193 46.64 20.97 1.19
C GLU A 193 46.31 22.34 1.77
N GLU A 194 45.84 23.30 0.98
CA GLU A 194 45.41 24.61 1.50
C GLU A 194 44.30 24.48 2.56
N VAL A 195 43.33 23.59 2.33
CA VAL A 195 42.25 23.29 3.28
C VAL A 195 42.77 22.60 4.54
N LEU A 196 43.53 21.51 4.39
CA LEU A 196 44.12 20.81 5.54
C LEU A 196 45.09 21.71 6.31
N ASN A 197 45.68 22.71 5.63
CA ASN A 197 46.62 23.62 6.24
C ASN A 197 45.97 24.63 7.20
N GLN A 198 44.66 24.79 7.21
CA GLN A 198 44.00 25.63 8.20
C GLN A 198 43.86 24.95 9.57
N ILE A 199 44.08 23.63 9.64
CA ILE A 199 44.08 22.89 10.90
C ILE A 199 45.39 23.20 11.65
N ALA A 200 45.27 23.88 12.80
CA ALA A 200 46.39 24.31 13.62
C ALA A 200 46.98 23.15 14.43
N GLU A 201 46.13 22.26 14.96
CA GLU A 201 46.53 21.15 15.81
C GLU A 201 46.96 19.91 14.99
N PRO A 202 48.22 19.46 15.09
CA PRO A 202 48.73 18.38 14.25
C PRO A 202 48.05 17.04 14.53
N GLU A 203 47.72 16.72 15.78
CA GLU A 203 46.99 15.49 16.13
C GLU A 203 45.58 15.42 15.52
N TYR A 204 44.88 16.56 15.38
CA TYR A 204 43.56 16.61 14.76
C TYR A 204 43.65 16.49 13.24
N ARG A 205 44.68 17.11 12.64
CA ARG A 205 44.96 16.98 11.21
C ARG A 205 45.16 15.52 10.83
N GLU A 206 45.92 14.76 11.62
CA GLU A 206 46.16 13.35 11.33
C GLU A 206 44.88 12.51 11.40
N ILE A 207 44.03 12.73 12.40
CA ILE A 207 42.71 12.06 12.46
C ILE A 207 41.82 12.47 11.27
N MET A 208 41.91 13.71 10.80
CA MET A 208 41.19 14.16 9.60
C MET A 208 41.67 13.41 8.36
N ILE A 209 42.97 13.21 8.20
CA ILE A 209 43.57 12.44 7.11
C ILE A 209 43.14 10.96 7.18
N GLU A 210 43.17 10.35 8.38
CA GLU A 210 42.64 9.00 8.62
C GLU A 210 41.15 8.91 8.19
N THR A 211 40.34 9.89 8.58
CA THR A 211 38.90 9.94 8.29
C THR A 211 38.62 10.07 6.79
N LEU A 212 39.33 10.97 6.09
CA LEU A 212 39.21 11.15 4.64
C LEU A 212 39.66 9.89 3.87
N SER A 213 40.72 9.24 4.35
CA SER A 213 41.20 7.97 3.79
C SER A 213 40.17 6.86 3.95
N LEU A 214 39.52 6.73 5.11
CA LEU A 214 38.43 5.77 5.32
C LEU A 214 37.19 6.07 4.48
N LEU A 215 36.84 7.35 4.33
CA LEU A 215 35.73 7.80 3.48
C LEU A 215 35.94 7.39 2.00
N SER A 216 37.20 7.33 1.53
CA SER A 216 37.52 6.84 0.18
C SER A 216 37.16 5.37 -0.05
N ARG A 217 37.24 4.56 1.03
CA ARG A 217 36.98 3.12 1.02
C ARG A 217 35.57 2.76 1.48
N MET A 218 34.69 3.75 1.59
CA MET A 218 33.35 3.61 2.16
C MET A 218 32.52 2.49 1.50
N ASN A 219 32.56 2.33 0.17
CA ASN A 219 31.79 1.27 -0.49
C ASN A 219 32.25 -0.14 -0.07
N ASN A 220 33.57 -0.33 0.07
CA ASN A 220 34.14 -1.62 0.52
C ASN A 220 33.87 -1.86 2.01
N LEU A 221 33.87 -0.79 2.82
CA LEU A 221 33.67 -0.86 4.26
C LEU A 221 32.19 -1.05 4.64
N LEU A 222 31.26 -0.42 3.92
CA LEU A 222 29.83 -0.44 4.22
C LEU A 222 29.06 -1.57 3.52
N LYS A 223 29.67 -2.30 2.57
CA LYS A 223 29.04 -3.37 1.79
C LYS A 223 27.65 -3.01 1.23
N THR A 224 27.45 -1.74 0.86
CA THR A 224 26.16 -1.20 0.41
C THR A 224 26.36 -0.50 -0.93
N ASP A 225 25.52 -0.83 -1.92
CA ASP A 225 25.63 -0.28 -3.28
C ASP A 225 25.16 1.18 -3.37
N ASN A 226 24.29 1.64 -2.46
CA ASN A 226 23.74 3.00 -2.41
C ASN A 226 23.79 3.61 -1.00
N PRO A 227 24.94 4.15 -0.54
CA PRO A 227 25.04 4.87 0.72
C PRO A 227 24.20 6.16 0.70
N ASN A 228 23.59 6.53 1.82
CA ASN A 228 22.72 7.70 1.93
C ASN A 228 23.54 9.00 1.94
N ILE A 229 23.94 9.46 0.76
CA ILE A 229 24.76 10.67 0.58
C ILE A 229 23.83 11.91 0.59
N PRO A 230 24.10 12.93 1.42
CA PRO A 230 23.33 14.16 1.42
C PRO A 230 23.45 14.91 0.08
N HIS A 231 22.31 15.15 -0.59
CA HIS A 231 22.27 15.89 -1.86
C HIS A 231 22.04 17.41 -1.67
N ASP A 232 21.43 17.81 -0.56
CA ASP A 232 20.99 19.20 -0.34
C ASP A 232 22.05 20.11 0.31
N LYS A 233 23.11 19.54 0.90
CA LYS A 233 24.13 20.28 1.66
C LYS A 233 25.52 19.65 1.53
N SER A 234 26.57 20.44 1.73
CA SER A 234 27.95 19.95 1.82
C SER A 234 28.11 18.99 3.00
N PHE A 235 28.86 17.90 2.81
CA PHE A 235 29.06 16.92 3.86
C PHE A 235 30.16 17.37 4.83
N VAL A 236 29.82 17.52 6.12
CA VAL A 236 30.75 18.01 7.16
C VAL A 236 31.57 16.85 7.71
N VAL A 237 32.84 16.76 7.33
CA VAL A 237 33.74 15.65 7.71
C VAL A 237 34.03 15.67 9.21
N ASP A 238 34.16 16.84 9.81
CA ASP A 238 34.37 17.04 11.26
C ASP A 238 33.29 16.33 12.08
N SER A 239 32.05 16.24 11.59
CA SER A 239 30.94 15.57 12.29
C SER A 239 31.17 14.07 12.48
N VAL A 240 31.89 13.43 11.56
CA VAL A 240 32.27 12.01 11.65
C VAL A 240 33.21 11.79 12.82
N ILE A 241 34.22 12.64 12.94
CA ILE A 241 35.26 12.57 13.98
C ILE A 241 34.64 12.77 15.37
N HIS A 242 33.80 13.80 15.53
CA HIS A 242 33.09 14.06 16.79
C HIS A 242 32.15 12.91 17.17
N ARG A 243 31.46 12.32 16.18
CA ARG A 243 30.60 11.14 16.41
C ARG A 243 31.42 9.92 16.83
N ALA A 244 32.56 9.68 16.20
CA ALA A 244 33.48 8.60 16.57
C ALA A 244 34.00 8.76 18.01
N ASN A 245 34.38 9.98 18.40
CA ASN A 245 34.78 10.27 19.79
C ASN A 245 33.67 10.00 20.79
N LYS A 246 32.43 10.40 20.49
CA LYS A 246 31.29 10.11 21.34
C LYS A 246 31.10 8.59 21.53
N LEU A 247 31.16 7.82 20.44
CA LEU A 247 31.07 6.36 20.50
C LEU A 247 32.24 5.73 21.28
N PHE A 248 33.46 6.26 21.12
CA PHE A 248 34.63 5.85 21.88
C PHE A 248 34.44 6.08 23.39
N VAL A 249 34.01 7.28 23.78
CA VAL A 249 33.80 7.64 25.19
C VAL A 249 32.66 6.81 25.80
N GLU A 250 31.55 6.63 25.10
CA GLU A 250 30.43 5.80 25.57
C GLU A 250 30.85 4.34 25.76
N HIS A 251 31.57 3.75 24.80
CA HIS A 251 32.05 2.38 24.90
C HIS A 251 33.03 2.20 26.06
N ASN A 252 33.98 3.14 26.23
CA ASN A 252 34.94 3.09 27.33
C ASN A 252 34.31 3.37 28.69
N LYS A 253 33.24 4.16 28.76
CA LYS A 253 32.44 4.38 29.97
C LYS A 253 31.73 3.11 30.42
N GLN A 254 31.15 2.34 29.48
CA GLN A 254 30.54 1.03 29.77
C GLN A 254 31.55 0.02 30.29
N MET A 255 32.81 0.14 29.86
CA MET A 255 33.90 -0.75 30.22
C MET A 255 34.72 -0.26 31.43
N GLU A 256 34.35 0.88 32.02
CA GLU A 256 35.02 1.52 33.17
C GLU A 256 36.55 1.65 32.99
N THR A 257 36.99 2.07 31.80
CA THR A 257 38.43 2.21 31.48
C THR A 257 38.99 3.55 31.95
N ILE A 258 40.27 3.83 31.64
CA ILE A 258 41.00 5.07 31.96
C ILE A 258 40.27 6.37 31.52
N VAL A 259 39.32 6.27 30.59
CA VAL A 259 38.46 7.41 30.19
C VAL A 259 37.59 7.92 31.35
N MET A 260 37.34 7.11 32.38
CA MET A 260 36.67 7.53 33.62
C MET A 260 37.47 8.58 34.41
N GLU A 261 38.80 8.61 34.26
CA GLU A 261 39.66 9.62 34.90
C GLU A 261 39.57 10.99 34.21
N CYS A 262 38.99 11.05 33.00
CA CYS A 262 38.73 12.28 32.26
C CYS A 262 37.22 12.46 31.90
N CYS A 263 36.86 12.40 30.62
CA CYS A 263 35.53 12.72 30.12
C CYS A 263 34.43 11.69 30.48
N GLY A 264 34.79 10.48 30.92
CA GLY A 264 33.85 9.45 31.37
C GLY A 264 33.14 9.78 32.69
N SER A 265 33.79 10.56 33.57
CA SER A 265 33.25 11.02 34.86
C SER A 265 32.56 12.40 34.81
N GLY A 266 32.45 13.01 33.61
CA GLY A 266 31.85 14.33 33.44
C GLY A 266 32.83 15.51 33.59
N LYS A 267 34.13 15.26 33.76
CA LYS A 267 35.18 16.29 33.72
C LYS A 267 35.48 16.70 32.27
N ARG A 268 35.92 17.95 32.06
CA ARG A 268 36.38 18.42 30.75
C ARG A 268 37.74 17.78 30.45
N CYS A 269 37.93 17.30 29.23
CA CYS A 269 39.20 16.73 28.78
C CYS A 269 39.97 17.77 27.97
N ASP A 270 41.29 17.85 28.14
CA ASP A 270 42.18 18.83 27.51
C ASP A 270 42.57 18.47 26.06
N GLY A 271 41.84 17.57 25.42
CA GLY A 271 42.11 17.20 24.03
C GLY A 271 41.72 18.31 23.04
N ALA A 272 42.52 18.44 21.98
CA ALA A 272 42.29 19.40 20.89
C ALA A 272 40.88 19.27 20.29
N GLN A 273 40.27 20.39 19.89
CA GLN A 273 38.94 20.46 19.28
C GLN A 273 37.82 19.79 20.11
N GLY A 274 37.96 19.73 21.45
CA GLY A 274 36.94 19.17 22.34
C GLY A 274 36.84 17.64 22.30
N MET A 275 37.88 16.97 21.81
CA MET A 275 37.96 15.52 21.67
C MET A 275 38.65 14.88 22.88
N CYS A 276 38.43 13.58 23.13
CA CYS A 276 39.10 12.89 24.23
C CYS A 276 40.60 12.67 23.94
N GLN A 277 41.48 13.00 24.87
CA GLN A 277 42.92 12.78 24.72
C GLN A 277 43.28 11.30 24.51
N HIS A 278 42.57 10.38 25.17
CA HIS A 278 42.75 8.93 24.97
C HIS A 278 42.27 8.45 23.59
N PHE A 279 41.37 9.19 22.93
CA PHE A 279 41.00 8.90 21.54
C PHE A 279 42.18 9.20 20.61
N TYR A 280 42.87 10.32 20.80
CA TYR A 280 44.12 10.63 20.09
C TYR A 280 45.28 9.69 20.44
N ASP A 281 45.26 9.07 21.61
CA ASP A 281 46.28 8.10 22.01
C ASP A 281 45.90 6.63 21.70
N SER A 282 44.78 6.42 21.01
CA SER A 282 44.39 5.09 20.55
C SER A 282 45.09 4.71 19.25
N ALA A 283 45.50 3.44 19.11
CA ALA A 283 46.14 2.95 17.89
C ALA A 283 45.26 3.17 16.64
N PRO A 284 45.84 3.40 15.44
CA PRO A 284 45.07 3.60 14.22
C PRO A 284 44.18 2.40 13.85
N ALA A 285 44.63 1.17 14.11
CA ALA A 285 43.94 -0.07 13.75
C ALA A 285 43.71 -0.99 14.96
N GLY A 286 42.78 -1.96 14.82
CA GLY A 286 42.41 -2.93 15.85
C GLY A 286 41.02 -2.69 16.46
N GLU A 287 40.54 -3.64 17.25
CA GLU A 287 39.18 -3.66 17.84
C GLU A 287 38.85 -2.43 18.70
N TYR A 288 39.88 -1.80 19.27
CA TYR A 288 39.76 -0.59 20.10
C TYR A 288 40.49 0.62 19.49
N GLY A 289 40.91 0.53 18.23
CA GLY A 289 41.62 1.59 17.53
C GLY A 289 40.71 2.69 16.97
N THR A 290 41.28 3.83 16.60
CA THR A 290 40.52 4.98 16.06
C THR A 290 39.74 4.63 14.79
N ALA A 291 40.33 3.86 13.87
CA ALA A 291 39.65 3.46 12.64
C ALA A 291 38.36 2.67 12.91
N HIS A 292 38.31 1.85 13.96
CA HIS A 292 37.09 1.11 14.34
C HIS A 292 35.92 2.05 14.67
N TYR A 293 36.18 3.08 15.47
CA TYR A 293 35.14 4.04 15.85
C TYR A 293 34.80 5.01 14.70
N LEU A 294 35.78 5.37 13.87
CA LEU A 294 35.55 6.14 12.65
C LEU A 294 34.66 5.35 11.67
N ILE A 295 34.92 4.05 11.46
CA ILE A 295 34.07 3.18 10.64
C ILE A 295 32.67 3.08 11.24
N LYS A 296 32.52 2.87 12.56
CA LYS A 296 31.21 2.86 13.22
C LYS A 296 30.47 4.20 13.07
N ALA A 297 31.18 5.33 13.10
CA ALA A 297 30.59 6.64 12.87
C ALA A 297 30.11 6.79 11.42
N LEU A 298 30.94 6.39 10.45
CA LEU A 298 30.57 6.36 9.03
C LEU A 298 29.36 5.46 8.78
N MET A 299 29.30 4.27 9.42
CA MET A 299 28.13 3.40 9.36
C MET A 299 26.89 4.11 9.89
N ASN A 300 26.95 4.74 11.06
CA ASN A 300 25.80 5.46 11.61
C ASN A 300 25.32 6.64 10.74
N ILE A 301 26.20 7.22 9.93
CA ILE A 301 25.92 8.40 9.11
C ILE A 301 25.39 8.01 7.72
N PHE A 302 26.03 7.02 7.08
CA PHE A 302 25.79 6.67 5.67
C PHE A 302 24.99 5.39 5.47
N VAL A 303 24.98 4.49 6.45
CA VAL A 303 24.02 3.39 6.47
C VAL A 303 22.73 3.98 7.04
N PRO A 304 21.59 3.87 6.34
CA PRO A 304 20.32 4.27 6.92
C PRO A 304 20.20 3.60 8.28
N CYS A 305 19.95 4.41 9.32
CA CYS A 305 19.66 3.90 10.66
C CYS A 305 18.76 2.67 10.48
N MET A 306 19.19 1.50 10.97
CA MET A 306 18.32 0.33 11.04
C MET A 306 17.29 0.59 12.15
N ALA A 307 16.50 1.65 11.98
CA ALA A 307 15.18 1.71 12.54
C ALA A 307 14.49 0.43 12.06
N GLU A 308 13.96 -0.34 13.00
CA GLU A 308 13.21 -1.58 12.75
C GLU A 308 12.21 -1.43 11.60
N PHE A 309 11.70 -0.21 11.41
CA PHE A 309 10.86 0.19 10.28
C PHE A 309 11.37 1.48 9.65
N SER A 310 11.43 1.53 8.32
CA SER A 310 11.73 2.78 7.59
C SER A 310 10.49 3.66 7.46
N PHE A 311 10.13 4.32 8.57
CA PHE A 311 9.03 5.26 8.66
C PHE A 311 9.49 6.68 8.25
N PRO A 312 8.71 7.45 7.48
CA PRO A 312 9.12 8.79 7.01
C PRO A 312 9.24 9.85 8.12
N PHE A 313 8.70 9.56 9.30
CA PHE A 313 8.70 10.40 10.50
C PHE A 313 8.97 9.54 11.75
N GLU A 314 9.01 10.14 12.93
CA GLU A 314 9.02 9.37 14.18
C GLU A 314 7.66 8.67 14.37
N PRO A 315 7.61 7.33 14.38
CA PRO A 315 6.34 6.60 14.51
C PRO A 315 5.83 6.62 15.95
N TYR A 316 4.50 6.66 16.11
CA TYR A 316 3.86 6.51 17.43
C TYR A 316 4.01 5.07 17.94
N ASP A 317 3.96 4.87 19.27
CA ASP A 317 4.04 3.53 19.88
C ASP A 317 2.99 2.56 19.31
N ILE A 318 1.77 3.04 19.07
CA ILE A 318 0.71 2.24 18.47
C ILE A 318 1.01 1.87 17.01
N GLN A 319 1.72 2.72 16.27
CA GLN A 319 2.14 2.43 14.90
C GLN A 319 3.24 1.37 14.92
N ILE A 320 4.21 1.47 15.82
CA ILE A 320 5.25 0.45 16.02
C ILE A 320 4.61 -0.90 16.38
N SER A 321 3.65 -0.90 17.32
CA SER A 321 2.94 -2.11 17.73
C SER A 321 2.18 -2.77 16.57
N LEU A 322 1.51 -1.96 15.74
CA LEU A 322 0.84 -2.42 14.53
C LEU A 322 1.84 -3.01 13.52
N MET A 323 2.94 -2.31 13.25
CA MET A 323 3.96 -2.75 12.30
C MET A 323 4.63 -4.05 12.74
N ARG A 324 4.95 -4.20 14.03
CA ARG A 324 5.46 -5.45 14.61
C ARG A 324 4.48 -6.61 14.48
N SER A 325 3.19 -6.36 14.72
CA SER A 325 2.15 -7.38 14.60
C SER A 325 1.98 -7.85 13.15
N ILE A 326 2.09 -6.93 12.18
CA ILE A 326 2.09 -7.25 10.75
C ILE A 326 3.29 -8.16 10.42
N ILE A 327 4.51 -7.80 10.83
CA ILE A 327 5.71 -8.58 10.54
C ILE A 327 5.67 -9.97 11.20
N SER A 328 5.29 -10.06 12.48
CA SER A 328 5.14 -11.35 13.19
C SER A 328 4.15 -12.26 12.47
N CYS A 329 3.00 -11.71 12.04
CA CYS A 329 2.01 -12.47 11.28
C CYS A 329 2.56 -13.02 9.95
N ILE A 330 3.33 -12.21 9.21
CA ILE A 330 3.96 -12.63 7.94
C ILE A 330 5.05 -13.68 8.16
N ASN A 331 5.85 -13.54 9.22
CA ASN A 331 6.93 -14.45 9.55
C ASN A 331 6.39 -15.81 10.02
N GLU A 332 5.37 -15.80 10.86
CA GLU A 332 4.69 -16.99 11.37
C GLU A 332 3.74 -17.64 10.33
N ARG A 333 3.55 -17.01 9.16
CA ARG A 333 2.64 -17.47 8.09
C ARG A 333 1.19 -17.63 8.55
N LYS A 334 0.74 -16.71 9.40
CA LYS A 334 -0.60 -16.73 10.01
C LYS A 334 -1.57 -15.79 9.32
N ILE A 335 -2.83 -15.86 9.73
CA ILE A 335 -3.89 -14.93 9.38
C ILE A 335 -3.96 -13.83 10.44
N GLY A 336 -3.75 -12.58 10.04
CA GLY A 336 -3.81 -11.43 10.95
C GLY A 336 -5.16 -10.74 10.86
N ILE A 337 -5.91 -10.65 11.95
CA ILE A 337 -7.10 -9.80 12.08
C ILE A 337 -6.73 -8.62 12.97
N LEU A 338 -6.49 -7.47 12.35
CA LEU A 338 -5.91 -6.29 12.99
C LEU A 338 -6.89 -5.10 12.95
N GLU A 339 -7.22 -4.55 14.12
CA GLU A 339 -8.01 -3.32 14.23
C GLU A 339 -7.10 -2.12 14.52
N SER A 340 -7.04 -1.15 13.61
CA SER A 340 -6.28 0.09 13.77
C SER A 340 -7.20 1.28 13.55
N PRO A 341 -7.52 2.08 14.61
CA PRO A 341 -8.44 3.20 14.50
C PRO A 341 -8.05 4.21 13.41
N THR A 342 -9.04 4.91 12.88
CA THR A 342 -8.83 5.99 11.91
C THR A 342 -7.96 7.11 12.50
N GLY A 343 -7.18 7.79 11.65
CA GLY A 343 -6.32 8.89 12.07
C GLY A 343 -5.03 8.49 12.80
N THR A 344 -4.76 7.19 12.94
CA THR A 344 -3.52 6.65 13.55
C THR A 344 -2.37 6.45 12.56
N GLY A 345 -2.58 6.72 11.26
CA GLY A 345 -1.57 6.49 10.21
C GLY A 345 -1.53 5.06 9.65
N LYS A 346 -2.63 4.30 9.76
CA LYS A 346 -2.78 2.91 9.27
C LYS A 346 -2.09 2.62 7.93
N SER A 347 -2.41 3.37 6.88
CA SER A 347 -1.87 3.11 5.53
C SER A 347 -0.35 3.19 5.50
N MET A 348 0.23 4.21 6.16
CA MET A 348 1.69 4.36 6.27
C MET A 348 2.31 3.22 7.07
N SER A 349 1.70 2.81 8.19
CA SER A 349 2.16 1.65 8.97
C SER A 349 2.14 0.35 8.16
N ILE A 350 1.09 0.11 7.35
CA ILE A 350 1.02 -1.06 6.45
C ILE A 350 2.17 -1.02 5.43
N ILE A 351 2.38 0.13 4.76
CA ILE A 351 3.44 0.32 3.77
C ILE A 351 4.81 0.03 4.40
N CYS A 352 5.12 0.71 5.51
CA CYS A 352 6.40 0.58 6.16
C CYS A 352 6.66 -0.84 6.68
N ALA A 353 5.66 -1.51 7.27
CA ALA A 353 5.81 -2.88 7.74
C ALA A 353 6.04 -3.87 6.59
N THR A 354 5.18 -3.83 5.57
CA THR A 354 5.21 -4.82 4.49
C THR A 354 6.41 -4.64 3.57
N LEU A 355 6.78 -3.40 3.22
CA LEU A 355 7.96 -3.13 2.38
C LEU A 355 9.28 -3.32 3.12
N SER A 356 9.37 -2.98 4.41
CA SER A 356 10.57 -3.31 5.21
C SER A 356 10.76 -4.83 5.31
N TRP A 357 9.66 -5.57 5.47
CA TRP A 357 9.69 -7.02 5.44
C TRP A 357 10.16 -7.54 4.07
N LEU A 358 9.61 -7.03 2.97
CA LEU A 358 9.96 -7.50 1.63
C LEU A 358 11.44 -7.26 1.30
N GLU A 359 11.96 -6.07 1.55
CA GLU A 359 13.40 -5.78 1.35
C GLU A 359 14.28 -6.70 2.21
N THR A 360 13.86 -7.00 3.43
CA THR A 360 14.60 -7.88 4.33
C THR A 360 14.56 -9.32 3.88
N PHE A 361 13.38 -9.80 3.51
CA PHE A 361 13.17 -11.14 2.99
C PHE A 361 13.94 -11.37 1.69
N GLU A 362 13.90 -10.44 0.73
CA GLU A 362 14.65 -10.56 -0.53
C GLU A 362 16.17 -10.60 -0.29
N ARG A 363 16.67 -9.77 0.63
CA ARG A 363 18.09 -9.72 1.00
C ARG A 363 18.55 -11.01 1.67
N GLU A 364 17.82 -11.47 2.69
CA GLU A 364 18.13 -12.72 3.40
C GLU A 364 18.03 -13.93 2.48
N ARG A 365 17.00 -13.97 1.62
CA ARG A 365 16.84 -15.02 0.61
C ARG A 365 18.04 -15.07 -0.34
N LYS A 366 18.52 -13.91 -0.81
CA LYS A 366 19.68 -13.82 -1.71
C LYS A 366 20.96 -14.29 -1.03
N ILE A 367 21.22 -13.85 0.20
CA ILE A 367 22.38 -14.29 0.99
C ILE A 367 22.34 -15.81 1.21
N SER A 368 21.19 -16.33 1.62
CA SER A 368 20.98 -17.77 1.84
C SER A 368 21.20 -18.59 0.57
N LEU A 369 20.72 -18.09 -0.58
CA LEU A 369 20.89 -18.72 -1.88
C LEU A 369 22.37 -18.74 -2.31
N ASP A 370 23.08 -17.63 -2.14
CA ASP A 370 24.52 -17.53 -2.45
C ASP A 370 25.37 -18.44 -1.54
N GLU A 371 25.04 -18.55 -0.26
CA GLU A 371 25.71 -19.45 0.68
C GLU A 371 25.50 -20.92 0.31
N GLN A 372 24.25 -21.32 0.01
CA GLN A 372 23.95 -22.68 -0.43
C GLN A 372 24.63 -23.03 -1.75
N LEU A 373 24.71 -22.08 -2.69
CA LEU A 373 25.40 -22.28 -3.95
C LEU A 373 26.91 -22.47 -3.77
N LYS A 374 27.55 -21.72 -2.86
CA LYS A 374 28.96 -21.91 -2.52
C LYS A 374 29.22 -23.31 -1.98
N VAL A 375 28.37 -23.82 -1.09
CA VAL A 375 28.48 -25.19 -0.58
C VAL A 375 28.44 -26.20 -1.72
N VAL A 376 27.49 -26.09 -2.65
CA VAL A 376 27.38 -26.98 -3.82
C VAL A 376 28.63 -26.90 -4.72
N GLN A 377 29.22 -25.71 -4.87
CA GLN A 377 30.44 -25.52 -5.68
C GLN A 377 31.71 -26.05 -5.01
N GLU A 378 31.73 -26.16 -3.69
CA GLU A 378 32.86 -26.69 -2.91
C GLU A 378 32.83 -28.22 -2.76
N VAL A 379 31.69 -28.87 -3.03
CA VAL A 379 31.59 -30.35 -3.01
C VAL A 379 32.61 -30.98 -3.96
N GLY A 380 33.43 -31.88 -3.40
CA GLY A 380 34.43 -32.67 -4.14
C GLY A 380 35.79 -31.99 -4.33
N LYS A 381 36.01 -30.78 -3.80
CA LYS A 381 37.34 -30.11 -3.89
C LYS A 381 38.42 -30.74 -3.01
N ASP A 382 38.03 -31.39 -1.92
CA ASP A 382 38.95 -32.00 -0.96
C ASP A 382 39.24 -33.49 -1.25
N GLU A 383 38.70 -34.05 -2.34
CA GLU A 383 38.89 -35.46 -2.71
C GLU A 383 40.01 -35.66 -3.72
N ASN A 384 40.92 -36.59 -3.42
CA ASN A 384 42.05 -36.94 -4.30
C ASN A 384 41.64 -37.79 -5.52
N ASP A 385 40.48 -38.44 -5.49
CA ASP A 385 39.95 -39.22 -6.61
C ASP A 385 38.96 -38.38 -7.44
N TRP A 386 39.36 -38.05 -8.67
CA TRP A 386 38.60 -37.19 -9.56
C TRP A 386 37.22 -37.79 -9.95
N LEU A 387 37.10 -39.12 -10.04
CA LEU A 387 35.85 -39.78 -10.44
C LEU A 387 34.83 -39.69 -9.32
N HIS A 388 35.25 -39.95 -8.07
CA HIS A 388 34.41 -39.81 -6.90
C HIS A 388 34.02 -38.35 -6.64
N ALA A 389 34.96 -37.41 -6.81
CA ALA A 389 34.69 -35.97 -6.73
C ALA A 389 33.64 -35.53 -7.76
N HIS A 390 33.73 -36.04 -9.00
CA HIS A 390 32.78 -35.74 -10.06
C HIS A 390 31.38 -36.31 -9.77
N ILE A 391 31.29 -37.57 -9.34
CA ILE A 391 30.00 -38.20 -8.99
C ILE A 391 29.31 -37.46 -7.84
N LYS A 392 30.05 -37.08 -6.79
CA LYS A 392 29.50 -36.29 -5.67
C LYS A 392 29.03 -34.91 -6.12
N LYS A 393 29.78 -34.25 -6.99
CA LYS A 393 29.43 -32.94 -7.52
C LYS A 393 28.19 -32.98 -8.41
N VAL A 394 28.07 -33.97 -9.30
CA VAL A 394 26.88 -34.18 -10.13
C VAL A 394 25.65 -34.41 -9.25
N LYS A 395 25.77 -35.25 -8.21
CA LYS A 395 24.69 -35.51 -7.27
C LYS A 395 24.30 -34.25 -6.48
N ALA A 396 25.26 -33.46 -6.01
CA ALA A 396 25.01 -32.20 -5.32
C ALA A 396 24.32 -31.16 -6.23
N ILE A 397 24.68 -31.11 -7.53
CA ILE A 397 24.02 -30.26 -8.52
C ILE A 397 22.58 -30.73 -8.77
N GLU A 398 22.35 -32.05 -8.86
CA GLU A 398 21.02 -32.63 -9.05
C GLU A 398 20.11 -32.39 -7.85
N ASP A 399 20.63 -32.56 -6.63
CA ASP A 399 19.95 -32.23 -5.38
C ASP A 399 19.67 -30.72 -5.26
N ALA A 400 20.52 -29.87 -5.85
CA ALA A 400 20.40 -28.41 -5.88
C ALA A 400 19.64 -27.86 -7.10
N LYS A 401 19.04 -28.69 -7.96
CA LYS A 401 18.35 -28.26 -9.19
C LYS A 401 17.30 -27.17 -8.96
N GLY A 402 16.61 -27.23 -7.82
CA GLY A 402 15.64 -26.20 -7.42
C GLY A 402 16.26 -24.82 -7.15
N LEU A 403 17.48 -24.77 -6.61
CA LEU A 403 18.21 -23.52 -6.35
C LEU A 403 18.68 -22.87 -7.65
N PHE A 404 19.19 -23.67 -8.59
CA PHE A 404 19.58 -23.18 -9.91
C PHE A 404 18.40 -22.58 -10.69
N SER A 405 17.23 -23.22 -10.62
CA SER A 405 16.00 -22.68 -11.24
C SER A 405 15.56 -21.34 -10.61
N GLN A 406 15.74 -21.16 -9.29
CA GLN A 406 15.45 -19.88 -8.63
C GLN A 406 16.44 -18.78 -9.05
N LEU A 407 17.72 -19.11 -9.19
CA LEU A 407 18.74 -18.17 -9.68
C LEU A 407 18.45 -17.72 -11.11
N GLU A 408 18.12 -18.67 -12.00
CA GLU A 408 17.77 -18.37 -13.39
C GLU A 408 16.54 -17.45 -13.46
N ASN A 409 15.53 -17.71 -12.63
CA ASN A 409 14.36 -16.84 -12.51
C ASN A 409 14.73 -15.41 -12.08
N ASP A 410 15.56 -15.26 -11.04
CA ASP A 410 16.01 -13.95 -10.56
C ASP A 410 16.83 -13.21 -11.63
N GLN A 411 17.69 -13.92 -12.37
CA GLN A 411 18.45 -13.37 -13.50
C GLN A 411 17.54 -12.86 -14.62
N LYS A 412 16.56 -13.66 -15.05
CA LYS A 412 15.57 -13.26 -16.09
C LYS A 412 14.79 -12.00 -15.67
N ILE A 413 14.47 -11.86 -14.38
CA ILE A 413 13.80 -10.66 -13.85
C ILE A 413 14.74 -9.44 -13.88
N ASP A 414 15.97 -9.59 -13.41
CA ASP A 414 16.96 -8.50 -13.38
C ASP A 414 17.28 -7.99 -14.79
N GLU A 415 17.40 -8.88 -15.78
CA GLU A 415 17.58 -8.53 -17.19
C GLU A 415 16.39 -7.74 -17.74
N ARG A 416 15.16 -8.20 -17.47
CA ARG A 416 13.93 -7.50 -17.90
C ARG A 416 13.84 -6.09 -17.31
N ILE A 417 14.24 -5.93 -16.05
CA ILE A 417 14.26 -4.64 -15.36
C ILE A 417 15.33 -3.71 -15.93
N LYS A 418 16.55 -4.21 -16.17
CA LYS A 418 17.62 -3.43 -16.81
C LYS A 418 17.20 -2.92 -18.19
N LYS A 419 16.54 -3.76 -18.99
CA LYS A 419 15.97 -3.37 -20.29
C LYS A 419 14.94 -2.24 -20.14
N ALA A 420 14.00 -2.40 -19.21
CA ALA A 420 12.97 -1.38 -18.95
C ALA A 420 13.58 -0.04 -18.49
N LEU A 421 14.61 -0.05 -17.65
CA LEU A 421 15.33 1.16 -17.21
C LEU A 421 16.15 1.81 -18.34
N GLY A 422 16.72 1.02 -19.26
CA GLY A 422 17.48 1.51 -20.41
C GLY A 422 16.61 2.18 -21.47
N ASN A 423 15.44 1.61 -21.76
CA ASN A 423 14.46 2.13 -22.73
C ASN A 423 13.85 3.49 -22.34
N VAL A 424 14.08 3.93 -21.11
CA VAL A 424 13.62 5.23 -20.59
C VAL A 424 14.41 6.41 -21.15
N VAL A 425 15.61 6.18 -21.71
CA VAL A 425 16.45 7.22 -22.33
C VAL A 425 16.18 7.27 -23.85
N ILE A 426 15.06 7.87 -24.26
CA ILE A 426 14.81 8.15 -25.69
C ILE A 426 14.37 9.60 -25.87
N HIS A 427 15.17 10.34 -26.65
CA HIS A 427 14.90 11.71 -27.09
C HIS A 427 13.60 11.79 -27.90
N PRO A 428 12.82 12.89 -27.79
CA PRO A 428 11.57 13.02 -28.50
C PRO A 428 11.83 13.40 -29.97
N LYS A 429 12.02 12.42 -30.86
CA LYS A 429 11.83 12.63 -32.31
C LYS A 429 11.40 11.34 -33.00
N ARG A 430 10.17 11.35 -33.53
CA ARG A 430 9.91 11.16 -34.97
C ARG A 430 8.48 11.62 -35.28
N LYS A 431 8.40 12.81 -35.88
CA LYS A 431 7.25 13.21 -36.70
C LYS A 431 7.27 12.32 -37.94
N LEU A 432 6.09 11.80 -38.31
CA LEU A 432 5.84 11.19 -39.61
C LEU A 432 6.09 12.24 -40.68
N GLN A 433 7.04 11.95 -41.57
CA GLN A 433 7.20 12.59 -42.87
C GLN A 433 7.02 11.47 -43.88
N ASP A 434 6.05 11.67 -44.77
CA ASP A 434 5.73 10.76 -45.87
C ASP A 434 6.82 10.75 -46.95
N ASN A 435 6.85 9.62 -47.67
CA ASN A 435 7.36 9.35 -49.02
C ASN A 435 8.75 8.69 -49.17
N GLU A 436 8.65 7.47 -49.71
CA GLU A 436 9.34 6.89 -50.87
C GLU A 436 10.87 7.00 -50.93
N ASP A 437 11.56 5.86 -50.75
CA ASP A 437 12.21 5.18 -51.88
C ASP A 437 12.77 3.82 -51.47
N ASN A 438 12.76 2.90 -52.44
CA ASN A 438 13.18 1.51 -52.37
C ASN A 438 14.67 1.35 -52.07
N GLU A 439 15.02 0.35 -51.25
CA GLU A 439 16.23 -0.45 -51.45
C GLU A 439 16.02 -1.82 -50.77
N GLU A 440 16.04 -2.87 -51.61
CA GLU A 440 16.03 -4.28 -51.22
C GLU A 440 17.42 -4.67 -50.72
N GLU A 441 17.55 -5.11 -49.46
CA GLU A 441 18.61 -6.03 -49.07
C GLU A 441 18.04 -7.14 -48.18
N ASN A 442 18.30 -8.36 -48.65
CA ASN A 442 17.98 -9.63 -48.01
C ASN A 442 18.67 -9.75 -46.65
N ASP A 443 17.90 -10.02 -45.59
CA ASP A 443 18.36 -10.88 -44.50
C ASP A 443 17.20 -11.81 -44.08
N ASN A 444 17.31 -13.05 -44.56
CA ASN A 444 16.52 -14.18 -44.10
C ASN A 444 17.02 -14.58 -42.71
N GLU A 445 16.32 -14.14 -41.66
CA GLU A 445 16.11 -14.91 -40.42
C GLU A 445 15.29 -14.07 -39.43
N THR A 446 14.00 -14.42 -39.29
CA THR A 446 13.10 -14.26 -38.12
C THR A 446 11.68 -13.92 -38.55
N ASP A 447 10.94 -14.92 -39.03
CA ASP A 447 9.48 -14.84 -39.14
C ASP A 447 8.87 -16.21 -38.84
N GLU A 448 8.81 -16.57 -37.56
CA GLU A 448 7.91 -17.61 -37.05
C GLU A 448 7.74 -17.53 -35.52
N ILE A 449 7.26 -16.39 -34.99
CA ILE A 449 6.59 -16.35 -33.68
C ILE A 449 5.36 -15.46 -33.80
N LEU A 450 4.29 -16.01 -34.39
CA LEU A 450 2.96 -15.42 -34.36
C LEU A 450 2.28 -15.76 -33.04
N ASP A 451 2.08 -14.72 -32.22
CA ASP A 451 1.15 -14.55 -31.10
C ASP A 451 0.09 -15.68 -30.90
N GLU A 452 0.34 -16.60 -29.95
CA GLU A 452 -0.71 -17.51 -29.40
C GLU A 452 -1.29 -17.04 -28.05
N ASP A 453 -0.67 -16.09 -27.35
CA ASP A 453 -1.02 -15.78 -25.94
C ASP A 453 -2.25 -14.89 -25.71
N PHE A 454 -2.86 -14.34 -26.77
CA PHE A 454 -3.93 -13.34 -26.61
C PHE A 454 -5.33 -13.77 -27.08
N THR A 455 -5.50 -15.00 -27.58
CA THR A 455 -6.83 -15.60 -27.78
C THR A 455 -7.19 -16.50 -26.60
N ASN A 456 -8.27 -16.19 -25.90
CA ASN A 456 -8.78 -17.04 -24.83
C ASN A 456 -9.31 -18.36 -25.41
N ASP A 457 -8.98 -19.48 -24.75
CA ASP A 457 -9.57 -20.81 -24.87
C ASP A 457 -9.34 -21.61 -26.17
N GLN A 458 -8.16 -22.23 -26.28
CA GLN A 458 -8.07 -23.56 -26.91
C GLN A 458 -7.55 -24.58 -25.91
N LEU A 459 -8.49 -25.38 -25.38
CA LEU A 459 -8.18 -26.70 -24.86
C LEU A 459 -7.49 -27.51 -25.98
N GLY A 460 -6.29 -28.02 -25.68
CA GLY A 460 -5.83 -29.28 -26.23
C GLY A 460 -4.69 -29.25 -27.25
N LYS A 461 -3.56 -28.61 -26.93
CA LYS A 461 -2.22 -29.12 -27.29
C LYS A 461 -1.23 -28.70 -26.20
N LYS A 462 -0.66 -29.68 -25.49
CA LYS A 462 0.44 -29.47 -24.53
C LYS A 462 1.70 -29.13 -25.32
N ILE A 463 1.95 -27.85 -25.57
CA ILE A 463 3.31 -27.34 -25.68
C ILE A 463 3.70 -27.00 -24.24
N VAL A 464 4.83 -27.54 -23.77
CA VAL A 464 5.33 -27.24 -22.41
C VAL A 464 5.96 -25.85 -22.49
N GLU A 465 5.16 -24.81 -22.28
CA GLU A 465 5.65 -23.44 -22.11
C GLU A 465 6.48 -23.35 -20.83
N GLU A 466 7.66 -22.76 -20.91
CA GLU A 466 8.45 -22.42 -19.73
C GLU A 466 7.66 -21.48 -18.82
N PRO A 467 7.67 -21.67 -17.48
CA PRO A 467 6.93 -20.81 -16.56
C PRO A 467 7.47 -19.38 -16.62
N THR A 468 6.58 -18.40 -16.77
CA THR A 468 6.93 -16.98 -16.73
C THR A 468 7.65 -16.63 -15.43
N PRO A 469 8.77 -15.88 -15.47
CA PRO A 469 9.54 -15.60 -14.27
C PRO A 469 8.78 -14.66 -13.31
N THR A 470 8.81 -14.96 -12.00
CA THR A 470 8.06 -14.23 -10.98
C THR A 470 8.86 -13.97 -9.71
N CYS A 471 8.59 -12.84 -9.05
CA CYS A 471 9.12 -12.52 -7.72
C CYS A 471 8.07 -12.70 -6.61
N THR A 472 8.50 -12.67 -5.34
CA THR A 472 7.59 -12.57 -4.18
C THR A 472 6.88 -11.21 -4.20
N LYS A 473 5.57 -11.22 -3.92
CA LYS A 473 4.70 -10.04 -4.06
C LYS A 473 3.92 -9.73 -2.79
N ILE A 474 3.69 -8.45 -2.58
CA ILE A 474 2.65 -7.94 -1.69
C ILE A 474 1.44 -7.59 -2.55
N ILE A 475 0.33 -8.25 -2.31
CA ILE A 475 -0.95 -7.97 -2.96
C ILE A 475 -1.78 -7.14 -1.98
N TYR A 476 -1.96 -5.87 -2.28
CA TYR A 476 -2.77 -4.96 -1.48
C TYR A 476 -4.13 -4.76 -2.13
N ALA A 477 -5.18 -5.16 -1.40
CA ALA A 477 -6.56 -5.13 -1.83
C ALA A 477 -7.38 -4.15 -0.99
N THR A 478 -8.20 -3.33 -1.64
CA THR A 478 -9.11 -2.39 -0.96
C THR A 478 -10.47 -2.29 -1.67
N ARG A 479 -11.44 -1.60 -1.04
CA ARG A 479 -12.82 -1.50 -1.53
C ARG A 479 -12.97 -0.55 -2.72
N THR A 480 -12.20 0.54 -2.78
CA THR A 480 -12.39 1.62 -3.77
C THR A 480 -11.12 2.00 -4.52
N HIS A 481 -11.25 2.40 -5.79
CA HIS A 481 -10.12 2.91 -6.57
C HIS A 481 -9.49 4.18 -5.99
N SER A 482 -10.27 5.03 -5.30
CA SER A 482 -9.75 6.21 -4.60
C SER A 482 -8.78 5.86 -3.48
N GLN A 483 -9.02 4.74 -2.77
CA GLN A 483 -8.11 4.27 -1.72
C GLN A 483 -6.80 3.72 -2.31
N LEU A 484 -6.85 3.06 -3.48
CA LEU A 484 -5.64 2.63 -4.19
C LEU A 484 -4.76 3.82 -4.60
N LEU A 485 -5.39 4.91 -5.07
CA LEU A 485 -4.67 6.15 -5.40
C LEU A 485 -4.03 6.76 -4.16
N GLN A 486 -4.77 6.88 -3.07
CA GLN A 486 -4.24 7.38 -1.80
C GLN A 486 -3.06 6.52 -1.31
N PHE A 487 -3.17 5.19 -1.39
CA PHE A 487 -2.10 4.28 -0.99
C PHE A 487 -0.83 4.47 -1.85
N ALA A 488 -0.98 4.60 -3.16
CA ALA A 488 0.13 4.88 -4.07
C ALA A 488 0.81 6.23 -3.78
N GLU A 489 0.03 7.26 -3.46
CA GLU A 489 0.55 8.57 -3.06
C GLU A 489 1.29 8.52 -1.71
N GLU A 490 0.80 7.74 -0.74
CA GLU A 490 1.49 7.55 0.55
C GLU A 490 2.87 6.89 0.38
N ILE A 491 3.02 5.94 -0.56
CA ILE A 491 4.32 5.30 -0.86
C ILE A 491 5.34 6.35 -1.32
N SER A 492 4.92 7.33 -2.13
CA SER A 492 5.81 8.39 -2.63
C SER A 492 6.42 9.27 -1.53
N LYS A 493 5.85 9.24 -0.32
CA LYS A 493 6.38 9.95 0.85
C LYS A 493 7.45 9.15 1.60
N THR A 494 7.66 7.89 1.23
CA THR A 494 8.63 6.99 1.87
C THR A 494 9.91 6.87 1.05
N ARG A 495 10.95 6.25 1.61
CA ARG A 495 12.17 5.90 0.85
C ARG A 495 11.97 4.74 -0.13
N PHE A 496 10.87 4.02 -0.02
CA PHE A 496 10.65 2.81 -0.80
C PHE A 496 10.31 3.15 -2.24
N GLN A 497 10.91 2.41 -3.18
CA GLN A 497 10.61 2.50 -4.61
C GLN A 497 10.31 1.10 -5.17
N PRO A 498 9.24 0.43 -4.67
CA PRO A 498 8.91 -0.91 -5.14
C PRO A 498 8.45 -0.85 -6.61
N ARG A 499 8.72 -1.92 -7.36
CA ARG A 499 8.09 -2.12 -8.68
C ARG A 499 6.59 -2.34 -8.46
N MET A 500 5.79 -1.32 -8.75
CA MET A 500 4.38 -1.28 -8.38
C MET A 500 3.47 -1.20 -9.59
N VAL A 501 2.38 -1.97 -9.55
CA VAL A 501 1.34 -1.94 -10.57
C VAL A 501 -0.04 -1.74 -9.95
N THR A 502 -0.82 -0.82 -10.54
CA THR A 502 -2.23 -0.60 -10.17
C THR A 502 -3.15 -1.27 -11.17
N LEU A 503 -3.96 -2.21 -10.68
CA LEU A 503 -4.93 -2.97 -11.45
C LEU A 503 -6.30 -2.29 -11.41
N GLY A 504 -6.97 -2.20 -12.57
CA GLY A 504 -8.29 -1.60 -12.67
C GLY A 504 -9.14 -2.10 -13.83
N SER A 505 -10.46 -2.10 -13.65
CA SER A 505 -11.39 -2.62 -14.65
C SER A 505 -11.29 -1.83 -15.96
N ARG A 506 -11.85 -2.37 -17.05
CA ARG A 506 -11.96 -1.64 -18.33
C ARG A 506 -12.66 -0.29 -18.19
N GLN A 507 -13.55 -0.13 -17.21
CA GLN A 507 -14.19 1.15 -16.92
C GLN A 507 -13.20 2.24 -16.51
N HIS A 508 -12.12 1.86 -15.82
CA HIS A 508 -11.10 2.78 -15.30
C HIS A 508 -9.90 2.93 -16.25
N LEU A 509 -9.48 1.83 -16.91
CA LEU A 509 -8.28 1.84 -17.74
C LEU A 509 -8.56 1.97 -19.24
N CYS A 510 -9.74 1.61 -19.76
CA CYS A 510 -9.94 1.64 -21.21
C CYS A 510 -9.92 3.08 -21.75
N ILE A 511 -9.12 3.32 -22.80
CA ILE A 511 -9.01 4.60 -23.50
C ILE A 511 -9.78 4.64 -24.83
N ASN A 512 -10.31 3.50 -25.30
CA ASN A 512 -11.10 3.43 -26.52
C ASN A 512 -12.53 3.95 -26.27
N GLU A 513 -12.86 5.11 -26.84
CA GLU A 513 -14.15 5.79 -26.65
C GLU A 513 -15.36 4.92 -27.02
N SER A 514 -15.24 4.09 -28.08
CA SER A 514 -16.32 3.19 -28.51
C SER A 514 -16.66 2.11 -27.48
N VAL A 515 -15.68 1.72 -26.66
CA VAL A 515 -15.86 0.76 -25.56
C VAL A 515 -16.36 1.49 -24.31
N ARG A 516 -15.78 2.66 -23.98
CA ARG A 516 -16.17 3.47 -22.81
C ARG A 516 -17.64 3.92 -22.83
N ALA A 517 -18.19 4.20 -24.01
CA ALA A 517 -19.58 4.62 -24.18
C ALA A 517 -20.63 3.60 -23.69
N LEU A 518 -20.26 2.33 -23.48
CA LEU A 518 -21.20 1.28 -23.07
C LEU A 518 -21.59 1.32 -21.59
N HIS A 519 -20.86 2.09 -20.75
CA HIS A 519 -21.04 2.32 -19.31
C HIS A 519 -21.08 1.08 -18.38
N LYS A 520 -21.50 -0.10 -18.86
CA LYS A 520 -21.54 -1.38 -18.12
C LYS A 520 -20.31 -2.24 -18.43
N THR A 521 -19.62 -2.70 -17.40
CA THR A 521 -18.37 -3.47 -17.49
C THR A 521 -18.50 -4.76 -18.30
N SER A 522 -19.62 -5.47 -18.22
CA SER A 522 -19.86 -6.70 -19.01
C SER A 522 -19.86 -6.41 -20.51
N LEU A 523 -20.62 -5.40 -20.94
CA LEU A 523 -20.67 -4.94 -22.33
C LEU A 523 -19.32 -4.40 -22.82
N MET A 524 -18.58 -3.70 -21.94
CA MET A 524 -17.23 -3.23 -22.27
C MET A 524 -16.26 -4.38 -22.55
N THR A 525 -16.30 -5.44 -21.74
CA THR A 525 -15.44 -6.61 -21.92
C THR A 525 -15.73 -7.33 -23.23
N GLU A 526 -17.01 -7.57 -23.53
CA GLU A 526 -17.42 -8.22 -24.77
C GLU A 526 -17.01 -7.40 -25.99
N ARG A 527 -17.29 -6.09 -25.98
CA ARG A 527 -16.89 -5.19 -27.08
C ARG A 527 -15.38 -5.09 -27.25
N CYS A 528 -14.62 -5.14 -26.15
CA CYS A 528 -13.16 -5.14 -26.17
C CYS A 528 -12.62 -6.41 -26.84
N ASN A 529 -13.18 -7.58 -26.51
CA ASN A 529 -12.80 -8.86 -27.10
C ASN A 529 -13.16 -8.89 -28.60
N GLU A 530 -14.35 -8.41 -28.98
CA GLU A 530 -14.73 -8.28 -30.40
C GLU A 530 -13.74 -7.46 -31.23
N LEU A 531 -13.25 -6.34 -30.67
CA LEU A 531 -12.29 -5.47 -31.36
C LEU A 531 -10.89 -6.10 -31.48
N ARG A 532 -10.63 -7.19 -30.76
CA ARG A 532 -9.35 -7.90 -30.78
C ARG A 532 -9.40 -9.12 -31.72
N ASP A 533 -10.56 -9.74 -31.89
CA ASP A 533 -10.73 -10.91 -32.74
C ASP A 533 -10.79 -10.55 -34.24
N ASN A 534 -9.61 -10.50 -34.89
CA ASN A 534 -9.45 -10.16 -36.31
C ASN A 534 -10.29 -11.02 -37.30
N LYS A 535 -10.70 -12.23 -36.91
CA LYS A 535 -11.58 -13.11 -37.72
C LYS A 535 -13.01 -12.59 -37.84
N ALA A 536 -13.53 -11.85 -36.85
CA ALA A 536 -14.86 -11.26 -36.90
C ALA A 536 -14.93 -10.03 -37.82
N SER A 537 -13.80 -9.31 -37.95
CA SER A 537 -13.63 -8.14 -38.81
C SER A 537 -13.69 -8.49 -40.29
N LYS A 538 -12.97 -9.55 -40.72
CA LYS A 538 -12.97 -10.05 -42.11
C LYS A 538 -14.32 -10.63 -42.54
N LYS A 539 -15.05 -11.24 -41.60
CA LYS A 539 -16.39 -11.80 -41.88
C LYS A 539 -17.44 -10.71 -42.11
N ARG A 540 -17.33 -9.55 -41.43
CA ARG A 540 -18.20 -8.38 -41.68
C ARG A 540 -17.94 -7.75 -43.04
N GLN A 541 -16.71 -7.76 -43.54
CA GLN A 541 -16.40 -7.29 -44.89
C GLN A 541 -17.19 -8.09 -45.93
N LYS A 542 -17.20 -9.43 -45.77
CA LYS A 542 -17.97 -10.31 -46.64
C LYS A 542 -19.48 -10.18 -46.47
N ASP A 543 -19.98 -10.10 -45.24
CA ASP A 543 -21.42 -9.95 -44.95
C ASP A 543 -21.96 -8.58 -45.37
N ASP A 544 -21.18 -7.48 -45.27
CA ASP A 544 -21.56 -6.13 -45.70
C ASP A 544 -21.44 -5.98 -47.24
N ASP A 545 -20.45 -6.60 -47.88
CA ASP A 545 -20.34 -6.67 -49.35
C ASP A 545 -21.50 -7.50 -49.94
N ASP A 546 -21.90 -8.60 -49.27
CA ASP A 546 -23.08 -9.40 -49.63
C ASP A 546 -24.40 -8.62 -49.37
N GLU A 547 -24.47 -7.73 -48.36
CA GLU A 547 -25.66 -6.89 -48.07
C GLU A 547 -25.80 -5.72 -49.08
N ILE A 548 -24.69 -5.17 -49.59
CA ILE A 548 -24.67 -4.16 -50.66
C ILE A 548 -25.09 -4.80 -52.00
N LEU A 549 -24.60 -6.01 -52.31
CA LEU A 549 -25.02 -6.76 -53.49
C LEU A 549 -26.54 -7.07 -53.44
N PHE A 550 -27.06 -7.41 -52.25
CA PHE A 550 -28.49 -7.67 -52.04
C PHE A 550 -29.38 -6.42 -52.16
N GLN A 551 -28.86 -5.24 -51.82
CA GLN A 551 -29.58 -3.97 -51.98
C GLN A 551 -29.63 -3.50 -53.44
N GLU A 552 -28.58 -3.75 -54.23
CA GLU A 552 -28.57 -3.48 -55.67
C GLU A 552 -29.49 -4.43 -56.46
N GLU A 553 -29.58 -5.70 -56.05
CA GLU A 553 -30.53 -6.67 -56.63
C GLU A 553 -31.98 -6.37 -56.22
N ALA A 554 -32.22 -5.89 -54.99
CA ALA A 554 -33.55 -5.46 -54.55
C ALA A 554 -34.03 -4.18 -55.26
N GLN A 555 -33.14 -3.27 -55.64
CA GLN A 555 -33.49 -2.09 -56.43
C GLN A 555 -33.82 -2.44 -57.89
N LYS A 556 -33.17 -3.45 -58.48
CA LYS A 556 -33.52 -3.98 -59.80
C LYS A 556 -34.85 -4.75 -59.82
N ALA A 557 -35.20 -5.42 -58.70
CA ALA A 557 -36.46 -6.16 -58.57
C ALA A 557 -37.71 -5.27 -58.38
N TRP A 558 -37.54 -3.99 -58.03
CA TRP A 558 -38.65 -3.06 -57.72
C TRP A 558 -38.89 -1.98 -58.78
N GLY A 559 -38.36 -2.10 -60.00
CA GLY A 559 -38.84 -1.37 -61.17
C GLY A 559 -39.05 0.14 -61.00
N ILE A 560 -38.10 0.87 -60.42
CA ILE A 560 -38.15 2.34 -60.32
C ILE A 560 -37.21 2.94 -61.35
N SER A 561 -37.78 3.67 -62.32
CA SER A 561 -37.06 4.39 -63.38
C SER A 561 -36.30 5.60 -62.81
N PRO A 562 -35.10 5.95 -63.32
CA PRO A 562 -34.29 7.01 -62.75
C PRO A 562 -34.61 8.36 -63.40
N HIS A 563 -35.67 9.02 -62.95
CA HIS A 563 -35.83 10.46 -63.21
C HIS A 563 -36.53 11.14 -62.03
N ILE A 564 -35.74 11.88 -61.25
CA ILE A 564 -35.90 13.27 -60.83
C ILE A 564 -34.90 13.48 -59.69
N GLU A 565 -33.65 13.72 -60.08
CA GLU A 565 -32.75 14.53 -59.27
C GLU A 565 -33.06 15.99 -59.58
N SER A 566 -33.68 16.70 -58.65
CA SER A 566 -33.34 18.11 -58.36
C SER A 566 -34.23 18.65 -57.25
N THR A 567 -33.60 19.42 -56.36
CA THR A 567 -34.22 20.34 -55.40
C THR A 567 -35.04 19.72 -54.27
N VAL A 568 -34.39 19.39 -53.15
CA VAL A 568 -34.44 20.17 -51.90
C VAL A 568 -33.21 19.80 -51.06
N LYS A 569 -32.21 20.69 -51.06
CA LYS A 569 -31.22 20.77 -49.97
C LYS A 569 -31.87 21.56 -48.83
N LEU A 570 -31.57 21.12 -47.60
CA LEU A 570 -31.68 21.83 -46.32
C LEU A 570 -33.09 21.96 -45.70
N GLN A 571 -33.37 21.12 -44.71
CA GLN A 571 -33.68 21.50 -43.31
C GLN A 571 -34.41 20.36 -42.59
N THR A 572 -33.67 19.39 -42.03
CA THR A 572 -34.07 18.58 -40.84
C THR A 572 -32.98 17.58 -40.40
N TRP A 573 -31.70 17.98 -40.46
CA TRP A 573 -30.59 17.24 -39.85
C TRP A 573 -29.88 18.13 -38.84
N LEU A 574 -30.55 18.39 -37.71
CA LEU A 574 -29.98 18.99 -36.50
C LEU A 574 -30.96 18.71 -35.37
N CYS A 575 -30.84 17.52 -34.76
CA CYS A 575 -31.21 17.19 -33.36
C CYS A 575 -31.20 15.66 -33.11
N VAL A 576 -30.10 14.96 -33.44
CA VAL A 576 -29.65 13.74 -32.71
C VAL A 576 -28.12 13.65 -32.87
N PRO A 577 -27.31 14.09 -31.90
CA PRO A 577 -25.87 13.94 -31.97
C PRO A 577 -25.44 12.69 -31.19
N TYR A 578 -25.34 11.53 -31.84
CA TYR A 578 -24.37 10.45 -31.53
C TYR A 578 -24.66 9.19 -32.37
N VAL A 579 -24.43 9.24 -33.68
CA VAL A 579 -24.18 8.00 -34.42
C VAL A 579 -22.68 7.73 -34.29
N ALA A 580 -22.34 6.78 -33.41
CA ALA A 580 -20.97 6.31 -33.23
C ALA A 580 -20.35 5.97 -34.59
N LYS A 581 -19.25 6.64 -34.93
CA LYS A 581 -18.39 6.28 -36.06
C LYS A 581 -17.90 4.85 -35.79
N VAL A 582 -18.48 3.87 -36.48
CA VAL A 582 -18.10 2.46 -36.34
C VAL A 582 -16.68 2.32 -36.89
N CYS A 583 -15.69 2.09 -36.02
CA CYS A 583 -14.31 1.84 -36.44
C CYS A 583 -14.27 0.58 -37.33
N LYS A 584 -13.85 0.74 -38.60
CA LYS A 584 -13.72 -0.32 -39.61
C LYS A 584 -12.41 -1.13 -39.46
N GLY A 585 -12.01 -1.47 -38.23
CA GLY A 585 -10.77 -2.20 -37.94
C GLY A 585 -10.66 -2.64 -36.46
N GLY A 586 -9.61 -3.42 -36.14
CA GLY A 586 -9.31 -3.86 -34.77
C GLY A 586 -9.03 -2.69 -33.81
N CYS A 587 -8.86 -2.97 -32.51
CA CYS A 587 -8.63 -1.92 -31.51
C CYS A 587 -7.31 -1.18 -31.80
N PRO A 588 -7.31 0.16 -32.02
CA PRO A 588 -6.10 0.90 -32.38
C PRO A 588 -5.06 0.96 -31.26
N PHE A 589 -5.47 0.68 -30.02
CA PHE A 589 -4.61 0.69 -28.85
C PHE A 589 -4.05 -0.70 -28.50
N ALA A 590 -4.43 -1.76 -29.21
CA ALA A 590 -4.01 -3.13 -28.92
C ALA A 590 -2.68 -3.51 -29.58
N ARG A 591 -1.82 -2.53 -29.88
CA ARG A 591 -0.51 -2.77 -30.51
C ARG A 591 0.49 -3.33 -29.50
N SER A 592 1.21 -4.39 -29.86
CA SER A 592 2.10 -5.11 -28.93
C SER A 592 3.29 -4.26 -28.47
N ASP A 593 3.91 -3.52 -29.41
CA ASP A 593 5.01 -2.58 -29.16
C ASP A 593 4.65 -1.50 -28.12
N ALA A 594 3.54 -0.80 -28.33
CA ALA A 594 3.10 0.26 -27.41
C ALA A 594 2.62 -0.29 -26.05
N ILE A 595 2.21 -1.56 -25.98
CA ILE A 595 1.88 -2.24 -24.73
C ILE A 595 3.16 -2.60 -23.95
N GLU A 596 4.21 -3.06 -24.63
CA GLU A 596 5.52 -3.31 -24.02
C GLU A 596 6.15 -2.02 -23.49
N ASP A 597 6.10 -0.92 -24.25
CA ASP A 597 6.60 0.38 -23.79
C ASP A 597 5.88 0.85 -22.51
N LEU A 598 4.57 0.65 -22.41
CA LEU A 598 3.83 0.95 -21.17
C LEU A 598 4.25 0.05 -20.02
N CYS A 599 4.45 -1.24 -20.30
CA CYS A 599 4.93 -2.20 -19.33
C CYS A 599 6.28 -1.73 -18.75
N ASP A 600 7.22 -1.32 -19.61
CA ASP A 600 8.53 -0.81 -19.23
C ASP A 600 8.43 0.43 -18.32
N GLN A 601 7.54 1.36 -18.66
CA GLN A 601 7.32 2.57 -17.85
C GLN A 601 6.67 2.27 -16.48
N ILE A 602 5.85 1.23 -16.39
CA ILE A 602 5.31 0.74 -15.11
C ILE A 602 6.44 0.12 -14.28
N LEU A 603 7.25 -0.75 -14.89
CA LEU A 603 8.35 -1.45 -14.21
C LEU A 603 9.49 -0.51 -13.76
N ALA A 604 9.69 0.59 -14.48
CA ALA A 604 10.59 1.68 -14.10
C ALA A 604 10.03 2.59 -12.98
N SER A 605 8.89 2.24 -12.38
CA SER A 605 8.22 2.98 -11.30
C SER A 605 7.85 4.44 -11.64
N LYS A 606 7.70 4.77 -12.93
CA LYS A 606 7.28 6.11 -13.40
C LYS A 606 5.76 6.29 -13.48
N LEU A 607 5.05 5.21 -13.79
CA LEU A 607 3.59 5.20 -13.94
C LEU A 607 2.95 4.33 -12.84
N SER A 608 2.85 4.90 -11.64
CA SER A 608 2.41 4.19 -10.44
C SER A 608 0.89 4.17 -10.26
N THR A 609 0.17 5.14 -10.83
CA THR A 609 -1.28 5.30 -10.65
C THR A 609 -2.07 5.11 -11.94
N ALA A 610 -3.32 4.64 -11.82
CA ALA A 610 -4.20 4.43 -12.98
C ALA A 610 -4.45 5.70 -13.82
N PRO A 611 -4.68 6.91 -13.25
CA PRO A 611 -4.82 8.14 -14.03
C PRO A 611 -3.55 8.51 -14.81
N GLN A 612 -2.37 8.43 -14.19
CA GLN A 612 -1.10 8.68 -14.87
C GLN A 612 -0.89 7.72 -16.03
N LEU A 613 -1.19 6.43 -15.80
CA LEU A 613 -1.10 5.41 -16.83
C LEU A 613 -2.04 5.70 -18.01
N VAL A 614 -3.31 6.02 -17.73
CA VAL A 614 -4.30 6.37 -18.76
C VAL A 614 -3.89 7.60 -19.56
N ASP A 615 -3.40 8.65 -18.91
CA ASP A 615 -3.01 9.89 -19.58
C ASP A 615 -1.74 9.73 -20.42
N TYR A 616 -0.78 8.93 -19.96
CA TYR A 616 0.40 8.58 -20.74
C TYR A 616 0.04 7.68 -21.93
N SER A 617 -0.82 6.69 -21.73
CA SER A 617 -1.29 5.78 -22.79
C SER A 617 -1.98 6.49 -23.96
N LYS A 618 -2.69 7.60 -23.70
CA LYS A 618 -3.27 8.43 -24.77
C LYS A 618 -2.21 9.04 -25.69
N ARG A 619 -1.01 9.33 -25.17
CA ARG A 619 0.09 9.95 -25.94
C ARG A 619 0.79 8.95 -26.86
N ILE A 620 1.02 7.74 -26.35
CA ILE A 620 1.75 6.69 -27.07
C ILE A 620 0.85 5.70 -27.81
N SER A 621 -0.48 5.84 -27.67
CA SER A 621 -1.49 4.95 -28.27
C SER A 621 -1.36 3.47 -27.90
N GLY A 622 -0.93 3.15 -26.67
CA GLY A 622 -0.88 1.78 -26.13
C GLY A 622 -2.04 1.48 -25.17
N CYS A 623 -2.42 0.22 -25.02
CA CYS A 623 -3.53 -0.17 -24.12
C CYS A 623 -3.05 -0.31 -22.66
N PRO A 624 -3.47 0.59 -21.74
CA PRO A 624 -3.05 0.52 -20.34
C PRO A 624 -3.55 -0.73 -19.61
N TYR A 625 -4.72 -1.25 -19.99
CA TYR A 625 -5.32 -2.44 -19.37
C TYR A 625 -4.48 -3.72 -19.59
N PHE A 626 -3.93 -3.89 -20.79
CA PHE A 626 -3.07 -5.04 -21.09
C PHE A 626 -1.65 -4.83 -20.58
N ALA A 627 -1.13 -3.60 -20.65
CA ALA A 627 0.18 -3.27 -20.09
C ALA A 627 0.24 -3.53 -18.57
N SER A 628 -0.78 -3.10 -17.82
CA SER A 628 -0.85 -3.37 -16.38
C SER A 628 -0.91 -4.87 -16.05
N ARG A 629 -1.50 -5.70 -16.92
CA ARG A 629 -1.54 -7.15 -16.74
C ARG A 629 -0.18 -7.79 -16.98
N LYS A 630 0.53 -7.40 -18.05
CA LYS A 630 1.89 -7.89 -18.34
C LYS A 630 2.88 -7.54 -17.22
N ALA A 631 2.74 -6.36 -16.62
CA ALA A 631 3.63 -5.91 -15.54
C ALA A 631 3.48 -6.72 -14.22
N VAL A 632 2.39 -7.47 -14.02
CA VAL A 632 2.11 -8.17 -12.75
C VAL A 632 3.22 -9.16 -12.38
N ALA A 633 3.72 -9.94 -13.34
CA ALA A 633 4.71 -11.00 -13.07
C ALA A 633 5.98 -10.47 -12.39
N TYR A 634 6.44 -9.29 -12.82
CA TYR A 634 7.68 -8.63 -12.41
C TYR A 634 7.50 -7.61 -11.27
N SER A 635 6.26 -7.30 -10.90
CA SER A 635 5.94 -6.31 -9.87
C SER A 635 6.04 -6.89 -8.46
N GLN A 636 6.66 -6.14 -7.55
CA GLN A 636 6.76 -6.45 -6.12
C GLN A 636 5.48 -6.08 -5.35
N LEU A 637 4.78 -5.04 -5.79
CA LEU A 637 3.57 -4.53 -5.16
C LEU A 637 2.42 -4.47 -6.18
N VAL A 638 1.35 -5.22 -5.92
CA VAL A 638 0.16 -5.27 -6.77
C VAL A 638 -1.01 -4.64 -6.04
N LEU A 639 -1.50 -3.51 -6.54
CA LEU A 639 -2.63 -2.77 -5.99
C LEU A 639 -3.91 -3.14 -6.75
N LEU A 640 -4.93 -3.68 -6.08
CA LEU A 640 -6.16 -4.15 -6.75
C LEU A 640 -7.45 -3.96 -5.95
N PRO A 641 -8.63 -3.88 -6.61
CA PRO A 641 -9.93 -3.94 -5.93
C PRO A 641 -10.29 -5.34 -5.45
N TYR A 642 -11.07 -5.43 -4.36
CA TYR A 642 -11.64 -6.67 -3.80
C TYR A 642 -12.20 -7.64 -4.84
N GLN A 643 -12.92 -7.13 -5.84
CA GLN A 643 -13.63 -7.95 -6.82
C GLN A 643 -12.66 -8.81 -7.66
N ILE A 644 -11.47 -8.29 -7.95
CA ILE A 644 -10.44 -9.04 -8.67
C ILE A 644 -9.85 -10.13 -7.76
N LEU A 645 -9.66 -9.82 -6.48
CA LEU A 645 -9.08 -10.77 -5.53
C LEU A 645 -9.99 -11.96 -5.27
N PHE A 646 -11.31 -11.79 -5.17
CA PHE A 646 -12.21 -12.89 -4.77
C PHE A 646 -12.70 -13.75 -5.95
N GLN A 647 -12.64 -13.25 -7.18
CA GLN A 647 -13.04 -14.00 -8.37
C GLN A 647 -11.85 -14.78 -8.94
N LYS A 648 -11.91 -16.12 -8.90
CA LYS A 648 -10.82 -17.00 -9.35
C LYS A 648 -10.49 -16.81 -10.82
N GLU A 649 -11.52 -16.65 -11.65
CA GLU A 649 -11.40 -16.42 -13.09
C GLU A 649 -10.73 -15.07 -13.36
N ALA A 650 -11.05 -14.04 -12.57
CA ALA A 650 -10.41 -12.74 -12.67
C ALA A 650 -8.93 -12.81 -12.26
N ARG A 651 -8.59 -13.50 -11.16
CA ARG A 651 -7.19 -13.70 -10.76
C ARG A 651 -6.37 -14.39 -11.86
N LYS A 652 -6.89 -15.50 -12.41
CA LYS A 652 -6.25 -16.23 -13.52
C LYS A 652 -6.05 -15.33 -14.74
N ALA A 653 -7.10 -14.64 -15.16
CA ALA A 653 -7.02 -13.74 -16.30
C ALA A 653 -5.98 -12.62 -16.08
N TRP A 654 -5.76 -12.17 -14.84
CA TRP A 654 -4.85 -11.05 -14.56
C TRP A 654 -3.44 -11.50 -14.13
N GLY A 655 -3.15 -12.81 -14.19
CA GLY A 655 -1.85 -13.34 -13.79
C GLY A 655 -1.56 -13.19 -12.29
N ILE A 656 -2.60 -13.14 -11.45
CA ILE A 656 -2.45 -13.01 -10.00
C ILE A 656 -2.26 -14.40 -9.39
N GLU A 657 -1.03 -14.69 -9.00
CA GLU A 657 -0.68 -15.89 -8.25
C GLU A 657 -0.72 -15.64 -6.75
N LEU A 658 -1.38 -16.53 -6.01
CA LEU A 658 -1.51 -16.43 -4.56
C LEU A 658 -0.36 -17.15 -3.84
N ARG A 659 0.19 -18.20 -4.46
CA ARG A 659 1.15 -19.11 -3.84
C ARG A 659 2.38 -18.38 -3.32
N GLY A 660 2.61 -18.43 -2.00
CA GLY A 660 3.79 -17.85 -1.37
C GLY A 660 3.85 -16.32 -1.31
N ASN A 661 2.79 -15.64 -1.77
CA ASN A 661 2.67 -14.18 -1.74
C ASN A 661 1.90 -13.70 -0.50
N ILE A 662 2.10 -12.44 -0.11
CA ILE A 662 1.41 -11.82 1.03
C ILE A 662 0.19 -11.08 0.54
N ILE A 663 -0.93 -11.24 1.23
CA ILE A 663 -2.20 -10.60 0.87
C ILE A 663 -2.63 -9.69 2.01
N VAL A 664 -2.81 -8.41 1.70
CA VAL A 664 -3.28 -7.39 2.64
C VAL A 664 -4.64 -6.89 2.16
N ILE A 665 -5.67 -7.04 2.98
CA ILE A 665 -7.03 -6.58 2.72
C ILE A 665 -7.33 -5.43 3.68
N ASP A 666 -7.43 -4.21 3.16
CA ASP A 666 -7.68 -3.01 3.94
C ASP A 666 -9.14 -2.54 3.87
N GLU A 667 -9.71 -2.15 5.01
CA GLU A 667 -11.14 -1.96 5.27
C GLU A 667 -11.92 -3.29 5.21
N ALA A 668 -11.38 -4.31 5.88
CA ALA A 668 -11.91 -5.67 5.88
C ALA A 668 -13.21 -5.87 6.70
N HIS A 669 -13.74 -4.84 7.37
CA HIS A 669 -14.96 -4.98 8.21
C HIS A 669 -16.21 -5.34 7.40
N ASN A 670 -16.26 -4.96 6.12
CA ASN A 670 -17.33 -5.31 5.17
C ASN A 670 -16.93 -6.43 4.20
N LEU A 671 -15.88 -7.21 4.51
CA LEU A 671 -15.35 -8.27 3.64
C LEU A 671 -16.42 -9.28 3.24
N LEU A 672 -17.05 -9.94 4.22
CA LEU A 672 -18.07 -10.97 3.96
C LEU A 672 -19.27 -10.39 3.18
N GLU A 673 -19.71 -9.17 3.53
CA GLU A 673 -20.81 -8.52 2.80
C GLU A 673 -20.45 -8.23 1.35
N THR A 674 -19.21 -7.80 1.09
CA THR A 674 -18.76 -7.53 -0.29
C THR A 674 -18.70 -8.81 -1.13
N ILE A 675 -18.28 -9.92 -0.54
CA ILE A 675 -18.29 -11.22 -1.22
C ILE A 675 -19.73 -11.69 -1.43
N THR A 676 -20.61 -11.59 -0.42
CA THR A 676 -22.04 -11.92 -0.56
C THR A 676 -22.70 -11.10 -1.65
N ASN A 677 -22.46 -9.79 -1.73
CA ASN A 677 -23.01 -8.91 -2.75
C ASN A 677 -22.52 -9.28 -4.17
N SER A 678 -21.30 -9.82 -4.29
CA SER A 678 -20.77 -10.31 -5.57
C SER A 678 -21.45 -11.60 -6.04
N HIS A 679 -21.96 -12.39 -5.09
CA HIS A 679 -22.70 -13.63 -5.31
C HIS A 679 -24.21 -13.45 -5.05
N PHE A 680 -24.72 -12.23 -5.16
CA PHE A 680 -26.13 -11.91 -4.99
C PHE A 680 -26.74 -11.52 -6.33
N VAL A 681 -27.75 -12.27 -6.77
CA VAL A 681 -28.49 -12.00 -8.00
C VAL A 681 -29.98 -12.07 -7.72
N THR A 682 -30.72 -11.09 -8.23
CA THR A 682 -32.18 -11.02 -8.18
C THR A 682 -32.74 -10.92 -9.59
N LEU A 683 -33.73 -11.76 -9.89
CA LEU A 683 -34.51 -11.78 -11.11
C LEU A 683 -35.98 -11.48 -10.79
N TYR A 684 -36.57 -10.55 -11.53
CA TYR A 684 -37.99 -10.20 -11.40
C TYR A 684 -38.85 -10.96 -12.42
N ALA A 685 -40.11 -11.23 -12.08
CA ALA A 685 -41.04 -11.92 -12.98
C ALA A 685 -41.22 -11.16 -14.31
N LYS A 686 -41.35 -9.82 -14.24
CA LYS A 686 -41.43 -8.94 -15.42
C LYS A 686 -40.23 -9.11 -16.36
N GLU A 687 -39.02 -9.23 -15.79
CA GLU A 687 -37.77 -9.39 -16.55
C GLU A 687 -37.73 -10.75 -17.27
N LEU A 688 -38.11 -11.82 -16.57
CA LEU A 688 -38.15 -13.17 -17.12
C LEU A 688 -39.22 -13.32 -18.21
N ARG A 689 -40.40 -12.70 -18.05
CA ARG A 689 -41.44 -12.66 -19.09
C ARG A 689 -40.96 -11.93 -20.35
N SER A 690 -40.29 -10.79 -20.17
CA SER A 690 -39.71 -10.03 -21.28
C SER A 690 -38.63 -10.84 -22.00
N LEU A 691 -37.77 -11.53 -21.24
CA LEU A 691 -36.75 -12.42 -21.79
C LEU A 691 -37.36 -13.57 -22.60
N LEU A 692 -38.39 -14.22 -22.06
CA LEU A 692 -39.08 -15.31 -22.73
C LEU A 692 -39.68 -14.85 -24.07
N SER A 693 -40.37 -13.70 -24.07
CA SER A 693 -40.93 -13.11 -25.29
C SER A 693 -39.85 -12.86 -26.35
N VAL A 694 -38.70 -12.29 -25.96
CA VAL A 694 -37.59 -12.03 -26.89
C VAL A 694 -37.00 -13.32 -27.44
N LEU A 695 -36.84 -14.35 -26.60
CA LEU A 695 -36.34 -15.66 -27.02
C LEU A 695 -37.29 -16.35 -28.01
N ASP A 696 -38.60 -16.33 -27.74
CA ASP A 696 -39.61 -16.96 -28.59
C ASP A 696 -39.71 -16.25 -29.95
N VAL A 697 -39.73 -14.92 -29.98
CA VAL A 697 -39.74 -14.14 -31.22
C VAL A 697 -38.47 -14.37 -32.03
N TYR A 698 -37.30 -14.44 -31.37
CA TYR A 698 -36.03 -14.74 -32.04
C TYR A 698 -36.02 -16.15 -32.62
N LEU A 699 -36.47 -17.15 -31.85
CA LEU A 699 -36.59 -18.53 -32.29
C LEU A 699 -37.51 -18.66 -33.50
N ASN A 700 -38.70 -18.06 -33.45
CA ASN A 700 -39.68 -18.12 -34.53
C ASN A 700 -39.16 -17.47 -35.82
N ARG A 701 -38.52 -16.30 -35.71
CA ARG A 701 -38.00 -15.56 -36.87
C ARG A 701 -36.84 -16.26 -37.56
N PHE A 702 -35.94 -16.89 -36.80
CA PHE A 702 -34.74 -17.52 -37.35
C PHE A 702 -34.83 -19.05 -37.39
N GLN A 703 -36.01 -19.63 -37.16
CA GLN A 703 -36.19 -21.08 -37.05
C GLN A 703 -35.67 -21.87 -38.24
N SER A 704 -35.82 -21.35 -39.47
CA SER A 704 -35.35 -22.00 -40.70
C SER A 704 -33.85 -21.85 -40.95
N ARG A 705 -33.20 -20.85 -40.32
CA ARG A 705 -31.78 -20.53 -40.50
C ARG A 705 -30.89 -21.08 -39.38
N LEU A 706 -31.47 -21.46 -38.24
CA LEU A 706 -30.73 -21.98 -37.09
C LEU A 706 -30.40 -23.47 -37.26
N LYS A 707 -29.14 -23.83 -37.03
CA LYS A 707 -28.73 -25.24 -36.93
C LYS A 707 -29.54 -25.96 -35.82
N PRO A 708 -29.83 -27.28 -35.97
CA PRO A 708 -30.60 -28.04 -34.98
C PRO A 708 -30.06 -27.92 -33.55
N VAL A 709 -28.74 -27.87 -33.40
CA VAL A 709 -28.03 -27.71 -32.11
C VAL A 709 -28.38 -26.38 -31.43
N HIS A 710 -28.31 -25.26 -32.15
CA HIS A 710 -28.66 -23.94 -31.60
C HIS A 710 -30.15 -23.83 -31.25
N LYS A 711 -31.01 -24.43 -32.08
CA LYS A 711 -32.45 -24.52 -31.81
C LYS A 711 -32.75 -25.30 -30.54
N LYS A 712 -32.01 -26.40 -30.29
CA LYS A 712 -32.10 -27.17 -29.04
C LYS A 712 -31.73 -26.33 -27.82
N TYR A 713 -30.57 -25.66 -27.82
CA TYR A 713 -30.12 -24.87 -26.67
C TYR A 713 -31.02 -23.67 -26.37
N LEU A 714 -31.45 -22.93 -27.40
CA LEU A 714 -32.38 -21.80 -27.23
C LEU A 714 -33.74 -22.24 -26.66
N ARG A 715 -34.26 -23.40 -27.07
CA ARG A 715 -35.46 -23.99 -26.46
C ARG A 715 -35.24 -24.38 -25.01
N GLN A 716 -34.10 -25.00 -24.68
CA GLN A 716 -33.75 -25.33 -23.30
C GLN A 716 -33.69 -24.08 -22.41
N LEU A 717 -33.09 -22.98 -22.89
CA LEU A 717 -33.09 -21.70 -22.16
C LEU A 717 -34.51 -21.17 -21.92
N SER A 718 -35.38 -21.22 -22.93
CA SER A 718 -36.79 -20.80 -22.83
C SER A 718 -37.57 -21.67 -21.82
N THR A 719 -37.30 -22.98 -21.79
CA THR A 719 -37.88 -23.89 -20.80
C THR A 719 -37.43 -23.56 -19.38
N ILE A 720 -36.13 -23.29 -19.17
CA ILE A 720 -35.60 -22.90 -17.85
C ILE A 720 -36.25 -21.60 -17.37
N VAL A 721 -36.37 -20.58 -18.24
CA VAL A 721 -37.05 -19.32 -17.90
C VAL A 721 -38.51 -19.56 -17.50
N ASN A 722 -39.22 -20.41 -18.23
CA ASN A 722 -40.60 -20.80 -17.89
C ASN A 722 -40.70 -21.51 -16.53
N LEU A 723 -39.79 -22.43 -16.23
CA LEU A 723 -39.75 -23.11 -14.93
C LEU A 723 -39.59 -22.10 -13.79
N LEU A 724 -38.66 -21.14 -13.90
CA LEU A 724 -38.48 -20.10 -12.89
C LEU A 724 -39.76 -19.27 -12.71
N LEU A 725 -40.43 -18.88 -13.80
CA LEU A 725 -41.71 -18.17 -13.74
C LEU A 725 -42.81 -18.98 -13.06
N MET A 726 -42.89 -20.30 -13.30
CA MET A 726 -43.85 -21.18 -12.63
C MET A 726 -43.66 -21.20 -11.11
N TYR A 727 -42.41 -21.28 -10.63
CA TYR A 727 -42.09 -21.21 -9.21
C TYR A 727 -42.53 -19.88 -8.57
N MET A 728 -42.24 -18.77 -9.25
CA MET A 728 -42.59 -17.43 -8.77
C MET A 728 -44.11 -17.18 -8.76
N ASN A 729 -44.82 -17.67 -9.79
CA ASN A 729 -46.28 -17.60 -9.87
C ASN A 729 -46.92 -18.45 -8.76
N HIS A 730 -46.44 -19.68 -8.55
CA HIS A 730 -46.94 -20.55 -7.47
C HIS A 730 -46.75 -19.93 -6.08
N ALA A 731 -45.61 -19.26 -5.85
CA ALA A 731 -45.37 -18.54 -4.60
C ALA A 731 -46.32 -17.34 -4.41
N SER A 732 -46.62 -16.63 -5.50
CA SER A 732 -47.57 -15.52 -5.52
C SER A 732 -49.01 -15.99 -5.27
N ASP A 733 -49.42 -17.09 -5.90
CA ASP A 733 -50.76 -17.66 -5.76
C ASP A 733 -51.00 -18.15 -4.31
N LYS A 734 -49.97 -18.68 -3.65
CA LYS A 734 -50.02 -19.09 -2.22
C LYS A 734 -49.75 -17.95 -1.22
N ARG A 735 -49.43 -16.74 -1.69
CA ARG A 735 -49.02 -15.58 -0.88
C ARG A 735 -48.01 -15.91 0.23
N LYS A 736 -47.03 -16.74 -0.10
CA LYS A 736 -46.03 -17.22 0.85
C LYS A 736 -44.63 -17.14 0.27
N ASN A 737 -43.68 -16.66 1.08
CA ASN A 737 -42.26 -16.68 0.74
C ASN A 737 -41.68 -18.07 0.94
N TYR A 738 -40.78 -18.48 0.06
CA TYR A 738 -40.08 -19.76 0.12
C TYR A 738 -38.58 -19.53 0.20
N VAL A 739 -37.91 -20.32 1.03
CA VAL A 739 -36.45 -20.40 1.10
C VAL A 739 -36.08 -21.86 0.93
N GLU A 740 -35.25 -22.15 -0.08
CA GLU A 740 -34.82 -23.50 -0.40
C GLU A 740 -33.29 -23.56 -0.59
N THR A 741 -32.71 -24.72 -0.29
CA THR A 741 -31.31 -25.00 -0.64
C THR A 741 -31.19 -25.29 -2.13
N MET A 742 -29.98 -25.14 -2.68
CA MET A 742 -29.74 -25.41 -4.11
C MET A 742 -30.12 -26.83 -4.50
N MET A 743 -29.74 -27.81 -3.67
CA MET A 743 -30.04 -29.22 -3.91
C MET A 743 -31.53 -29.50 -3.94
N THR A 744 -32.29 -28.95 -2.99
CA THR A 744 -33.75 -29.13 -2.94
C THR A 744 -34.42 -28.48 -4.14
N PHE A 745 -34.02 -27.27 -4.52
CA PHE A 745 -34.57 -26.59 -5.68
C PHE A 745 -34.23 -27.30 -6.99
N ALA A 746 -32.96 -27.68 -7.20
CA ALA A 746 -32.52 -28.38 -8.40
C ALA A 746 -33.25 -29.72 -8.59
N GLY A 747 -33.52 -30.44 -7.48
CA GLY A 747 -34.32 -31.65 -7.47
C GLY A 747 -35.78 -31.40 -7.85
N LYS A 748 -36.45 -30.42 -7.23
CA LYS A 748 -37.87 -30.10 -7.51
C LYS A 748 -38.08 -29.47 -8.89
N ALA A 749 -37.11 -28.71 -9.39
CA ALA A 749 -37.17 -28.03 -10.68
C ALA A 749 -36.68 -28.94 -11.84
N TYR A 750 -36.30 -30.19 -11.55
CA TYR A 750 -35.76 -31.15 -12.51
C TYR A 750 -34.57 -30.60 -13.33
N LEU A 751 -33.82 -29.67 -12.75
CA LEU A 751 -32.74 -28.95 -13.44
C LEU A 751 -31.55 -29.85 -13.77
N ALA A 752 -31.40 -30.98 -13.07
CA ALA A 752 -30.37 -31.98 -13.34
C ALA A 752 -30.44 -32.58 -14.77
N GLN A 753 -31.59 -32.47 -15.44
CA GLN A 753 -31.76 -32.94 -16.83
C GLN A 753 -31.07 -32.02 -17.85
N TYR A 754 -30.74 -30.78 -17.46
CA TYR A 754 -30.11 -29.80 -18.33
C TYR A 754 -28.61 -29.70 -18.02
N LYS A 755 -27.79 -29.84 -19.05
CA LYS A 755 -26.34 -29.58 -18.98
C LYS A 755 -26.09 -28.07 -18.99
N LEU A 756 -26.22 -27.47 -17.81
CA LEU A 756 -26.13 -26.02 -17.59
C LEU A 756 -24.73 -25.45 -17.92
N ASP A 757 -23.68 -26.25 -17.74
CA ASP A 757 -22.30 -25.98 -18.19
C ASP A 757 -22.24 -25.70 -19.69
N ILE A 758 -22.78 -26.60 -20.51
CA ILE A 758 -22.82 -26.47 -21.97
C ILE A 758 -23.70 -25.28 -22.40
N LEU A 759 -24.79 -25.01 -21.67
CA LEU A 759 -25.67 -23.88 -21.96
C LEU A 759 -24.99 -22.54 -21.67
N LEU A 760 -24.21 -22.44 -20.58
CA LEU A 760 -23.43 -21.25 -20.26
C LEU A 760 -22.33 -21.01 -21.28
N GLU A 761 -21.57 -22.07 -21.63
CA GLU A 761 -20.57 -22.02 -22.70
C GLU A 761 -21.19 -21.58 -24.04
N TYR A 762 -22.38 -22.10 -24.37
CA TYR A 762 -23.13 -21.69 -25.55
C TYR A 762 -23.52 -20.20 -25.53
N ILE A 763 -24.00 -19.66 -24.40
CA ILE A 763 -24.35 -18.24 -24.26
C ILE A 763 -23.14 -17.36 -24.54
N GLU A 764 -21.98 -17.75 -24.00
CA GLU A 764 -20.71 -17.02 -24.10
C GLU A 764 -20.14 -17.11 -25.52
N GLN A 765 -19.91 -18.31 -26.06
CA GLN A 765 -19.31 -18.51 -27.38
C GLN A 765 -20.15 -17.91 -28.52
N THR A 766 -21.49 -17.90 -28.38
CA THR A 766 -22.36 -17.36 -29.42
C THR A 766 -22.63 -15.87 -29.29
N HIS A 767 -22.13 -15.21 -28.24
CA HIS A 767 -22.46 -13.81 -27.92
C HIS A 767 -23.97 -13.59 -27.89
N LEU A 768 -24.71 -14.53 -27.30
CA LEU A 768 -26.17 -14.58 -27.40
C LEU A 768 -26.83 -13.34 -26.80
N ILE A 769 -26.29 -12.86 -25.67
CA ILE A 769 -26.81 -11.68 -24.96
C ILE A 769 -26.82 -10.46 -25.88
N MET A 770 -25.75 -10.22 -26.62
CA MET A 770 -25.69 -9.13 -27.60
C MET A 770 -26.63 -9.33 -28.77
N LYS A 771 -26.71 -10.55 -29.32
CA LYS A 771 -27.61 -10.85 -30.44
C LYS A 771 -29.05 -10.55 -30.06
N LEU A 772 -29.50 -11.04 -28.89
CA LEU A 772 -30.84 -10.80 -28.37
C LEU A 772 -31.04 -9.33 -27.97
N SER A 773 -30.05 -8.66 -27.41
CA SER A 773 -30.14 -7.23 -27.08
C SER A 773 -30.27 -6.35 -28.33
N LYS A 774 -29.44 -6.58 -29.36
CA LYS A 774 -29.54 -5.88 -30.65
C LYS A 774 -30.86 -6.18 -31.34
N PHE A 775 -31.32 -7.43 -31.27
CA PHE A 775 -32.60 -7.85 -31.82
C PHE A 775 -33.78 -7.16 -31.14
N SER A 776 -33.81 -7.13 -29.80
CA SER A 776 -34.82 -6.41 -29.01
C SER A 776 -34.86 -4.92 -29.36
N LYS A 777 -33.71 -4.24 -29.45
CA LYS A 777 -33.66 -2.82 -29.88
C LYS A 777 -34.20 -2.60 -31.30
N ARG A 778 -34.00 -3.55 -32.21
CA ARG A 778 -34.56 -3.49 -33.57
C ARG A 778 -36.07 -3.69 -33.57
N LEU A 779 -36.61 -4.53 -32.69
CA LEU A 779 -38.06 -4.70 -32.49
C LEU A 779 -38.70 -3.41 -31.95
N ASP A 780 -38.07 -2.77 -30.97
CA ASP A 780 -38.55 -1.49 -30.41
C ASP A 780 -38.48 -0.36 -31.46
N GLY A 781 -37.43 -0.34 -32.29
CA GLY A 781 -37.29 0.62 -33.39
C GLY A 781 -38.27 0.42 -34.56
N MET A 782 -38.81 -0.78 -34.76
CA MET A 782 -39.84 -1.08 -35.76
C MET A 782 -41.23 -0.61 -35.29
N HIS A 783 -41.53 -0.69 -33.98
CA HIS A 783 -42.80 -0.20 -33.43
C HIS A 783 -42.93 1.33 -33.41
N ASN A 784 -41.81 2.08 -33.38
CA ASN A 784 -41.82 3.55 -33.40
C ASN A 784 -41.88 4.18 -34.81
N LYS A 785 -41.99 3.40 -35.90
CA LYS A 785 -42.11 3.96 -37.27
C LYS A 785 -43.44 3.72 -37.98
N LYS A 786 -44.39 2.99 -37.41
CA LYS A 786 -45.78 2.94 -37.89
C LYS A 786 -46.71 2.55 -36.75
N VAL A 787 -47.31 3.54 -36.06
CA VAL A 787 -48.74 3.58 -35.72
C VAL A 787 -49.14 5.05 -35.51
N ASN A 788 -49.47 5.72 -36.61
CA ASN A 788 -50.65 6.57 -36.63
C ASN A 788 -51.83 5.63 -36.88
N SER A 789 -52.88 5.76 -36.08
CA SER A 789 -54.25 5.25 -36.25
C SER A 789 -54.49 3.75 -36.50
N ALA A 790 -55.40 3.22 -35.67
CA ALA A 790 -56.29 2.08 -35.91
C ALA A 790 -55.65 0.68 -35.98
N TYR A 791 -55.79 -0.09 -34.90
CA TYR A 791 -56.61 -1.30 -34.84
C TYR A 791 -56.30 -2.06 -33.54
N GLU A 792 -57.19 -1.91 -32.56
CA GLU A 792 -57.43 -2.90 -31.50
C GLU A 792 -57.74 -4.27 -32.13
N PHE A 793 -57.15 -5.33 -31.60
CA PHE A 793 -57.68 -6.68 -31.74
C PHE A 793 -58.27 -7.09 -30.39
N SER A 794 -59.57 -6.85 -30.24
CA SER A 794 -60.37 -7.22 -29.09
C SER A 794 -60.52 -8.74 -28.96
N VAL A 795 -60.28 -9.27 -27.75
CA VAL A 795 -60.67 -10.63 -27.33
C VAL A 795 -62.14 -10.67 -26.84
N GLU A 796 -62.93 -9.65 -27.16
CA GLU A 796 -64.34 -9.55 -26.74
C GLU A 796 -65.35 -10.16 -27.72
N HIS A 797 -64.90 -11.02 -28.64
CA HIS A 797 -65.81 -11.83 -29.46
C HIS A 797 -66.14 -13.21 -28.87
N LEU A 798 -66.02 -13.38 -27.54
CA LEU A 798 -66.59 -14.52 -26.81
C LEU A 798 -67.81 -14.17 -25.95
N LEU A 799 -68.26 -12.91 -25.91
CA LEU A 799 -69.46 -12.51 -25.16
C LEU A 799 -70.30 -11.46 -25.90
N ARG A 800 -71.10 -11.91 -26.89
CA ARG A 800 -72.47 -11.39 -27.06
C ARG A 800 -73.29 -12.10 -25.98
N THR A 801 -74.05 -11.40 -25.12
CA THR A 801 -75.34 -10.83 -25.52
C THR A 801 -75.79 -9.62 -24.69
N LYS A 802 -76.31 -8.64 -25.45
CA LYS A 802 -77.42 -7.71 -25.19
C LYS A 802 -77.21 -6.46 -24.30
N ASP A 803 -77.02 -5.38 -25.07
CA ASP A 803 -77.75 -4.11 -25.05
C ASP A 803 -77.51 -3.04 -23.97
N PRO A 804 -77.59 -1.75 -24.37
CA PRO A 804 -77.02 -0.59 -23.70
C PRO A 804 -78.18 0.34 -23.21
N PRO A 805 -78.11 1.69 -23.13
CA PRO A 805 -77.03 2.69 -23.12
C PRO A 805 -77.25 3.80 -22.03
N ASN A 806 -76.52 4.92 -22.21
CA ASN A 806 -76.78 6.31 -21.73
C ASN A 806 -76.04 6.72 -20.45
N LYS A 807 -75.38 7.88 -20.37
CA LYS A 807 -75.29 9.09 -21.22
C LYS A 807 -74.21 10.01 -20.61
N SER A 808 -73.45 10.73 -21.45
CA SER A 808 -72.94 12.13 -21.30
C SER A 808 -72.17 12.55 -20.02
N GLN A 809 -71.25 13.52 -19.95
CA GLN A 809 -70.58 14.46 -20.86
C GLN A 809 -69.58 15.26 -19.96
N SER A 810 -68.58 15.87 -20.61
CA SER A 810 -67.91 17.15 -20.30
C SER A 810 -67.22 17.38 -18.93
N ILE A 811 -65.88 17.52 -18.91
CA ILE A 811 -65.09 18.79 -18.92
C ILE A 811 -65.26 19.67 -17.66
N PHE A 812 -64.11 19.92 -16.99
CA PHE A 812 -63.61 21.15 -16.31
C PHE A 812 -63.06 20.93 -14.89
N THR A 813 -61.77 21.28 -14.75
CA THR A 813 -61.04 21.89 -13.61
C THR A 813 -61.45 21.59 -12.17
N SER A 814 -60.50 21.10 -11.37
CA SER A 814 -59.97 21.83 -10.18
C SER A 814 -59.11 20.92 -9.32
N GLU A 815 -58.10 21.53 -8.69
CA GLU A 815 -57.25 21.02 -7.62
C GLU A 815 -58.00 20.14 -6.61
N SER A 816 -57.41 18.99 -6.22
CA SER A 816 -57.33 18.54 -4.82
C SER A 816 -56.73 17.13 -4.66
N SER A 817 -55.87 17.00 -3.64
CA SER A 817 -55.57 15.78 -2.87
C SER A 817 -54.73 14.66 -3.52
N ALA A 818 -53.46 14.96 -3.82
CA ALA A 818 -52.41 13.94 -3.84
C ALA A 818 -51.97 13.62 -2.40
N ASN A 819 -52.65 12.66 -1.76
CA ASN A 819 -52.16 12.03 -0.54
C ASN A 819 -52.60 10.56 -0.50
N ARG A 820 -51.73 9.67 -0.99
CA ARG A 820 -51.63 8.25 -0.60
C ARG A 820 -50.21 7.77 -0.87
N CYS A 821 -49.40 7.76 0.18
CA CYS A 821 -48.19 6.94 0.26
C CYS A 821 -48.56 5.47 0.12
N THR A 822 -47.76 4.67 -0.60
CA THR A 822 -46.81 3.68 -0.04
C THR A 822 -46.31 2.71 -1.11
N SER A 823 -45.00 2.44 -1.08
CA SER A 823 -44.32 1.19 -1.51
C SER A 823 -44.25 0.73 -2.99
N SER A 824 -44.07 1.61 -3.99
CA SER A 824 -43.84 1.17 -5.39
C SER A 824 -42.51 1.61 -6.04
N SER A 825 -41.66 2.35 -5.34
CA SER A 825 -40.47 2.96 -5.94
C SER A 825 -39.20 2.08 -5.82
N LEU A 826 -39.14 0.95 -6.54
CA LEU A 826 -37.89 0.24 -6.86
C LEU A 826 -37.86 -0.47 -8.23
N VAL A 827 -38.90 -0.36 -9.06
CA VAL A 827 -38.84 -0.89 -10.44
C VAL A 827 -38.19 0.16 -11.35
N GLN A 828 -36.86 0.27 -11.31
CA GLN A 828 -36.14 0.89 -12.44
C GLN A 828 -36.30 -0.05 -13.63
N ASP A 829 -36.87 0.43 -14.74
CA ASP A 829 -36.98 -0.35 -15.98
C ASP A 829 -35.58 -0.74 -16.46
N ARG A 830 -35.19 -1.99 -16.20
CA ARG A 830 -33.93 -2.55 -16.68
C ARG A 830 -34.08 -2.90 -18.16
N THR A 831 -33.10 -2.51 -18.98
CA THR A 831 -33.00 -2.95 -20.39
C THR A 831 -32.94 -4.48 -20.47
N VAL A 832 -33.48 -5.08 -21.54
CA VAL A 832 -33.43 -6.54 -21.81
C VAL A 832 -32.01 -7.12 -21.69
N ALA A 833 -30.98 -6.39 -22.11
CA ALA A 833 -29.57 -6.78 -21.95
C ALA A 833 -29.17 -7.02 -20.48
N SER A 834 -29.70 -6.20 -19.56
CA SER A 834 -29.43 -6.31 -18.14
C SER A 834 -30.10 -7.54 -17.52
N ALA A 835 -31.33 -7.84 -17.96
CA ALA A 835 -32.05 -9.04 -17.54
C ALA A 835 -31.34 -10.31 -18.02
N LEU A 836 -30.85 -10.30 -19.27
CA LEU A 836 -30.04 -11.38 -19.84
C LEU A 836 -28.75 -11.63 -19.06
N CYS A 837 -27.99 -10.59 -18.72
CA CYS A 837 -26.79 -10.75 -17.90
C CYS A 837 -27.11 -11.28 -16.49
N ALA A 838 -28.17 -10.75 -15.86
CA ALA A 838 -28.60 -11.24 -14.55
C ALA A 838 -29.02 -12.72 -14.61
N PHE A 839 -29.69 -13.14 -15.69
CA PHE A 839 -30.07 -14.52 -15.91
C PHE A 839 -28.85 -15.45 -16.12
N GLN A 840 -27.86 -15.04 -16.94
CA GLN A 840 -26.61 -15.78 -17.09
C GLN A 840 -25.89 -15.93 -15.75
N GLN A 841 -25.77 -14.85 -14.98
CA GLN A 841 -25.12 -14.88 -13.67
C GLN A 841 -25.88 -15.78 -12.68
N PHE A 842 -27.21 -15.78 -12.73
CA PHE A 842 -28.03 -16.69 -11.94
C PHE A 842 -27.74 -18.16 -12.28
N LEU A 843 -27.66 -18.51 -13.58
CA LEU A 843 -27.32 -19.87 -14.01
C LEU A 843 -25.90 -20.28 -13.60
N GLN A 844 -24.93 -19.37 -13.66
CA GLN A 844 -23.56 -19.61 -13.16
C GLN A 844 -23.56 -19.94 -11.65
N LEU A 845 -24.30 -19.17 -10.85
CA LEU A 845 -24.39 -19.40 -9.40
C LEU A 845 -25.10 -20.72 -9.06
N LEU A 846 -26.10 -21.13 -9.85
CA LEU A 846 -26.73 -22.44 -9.72
C LEU A 846 -25.74 -23.59 -10.01
N MET A 847 -24.79 -23.38 -10.93
CA MET A 847 -23.78 -24.39 -11.27
C MET A 847 -22.73 -24.62 -10.20
N LEU A 848 -22.36 -23.58 -9.47
CA LEU A 848 -21.32 -23.67 -8.43
C LEU A 848 -21.78 -24.47 -7.19
N ASN A 849 -23.10 -24.71 -7.05
CA ASN A 849 -23.73 -25.54 -6.02
C ASN A 849 -23.14 -25.38 -4.61
N TYR A 850 -22.96 -24.13 -4.18
CA TYR A 850 -22.47 -23.84 -2.83
C TYR A 850 -23.43 -24.39 -1.77
N LYS A 851 -22.89 -25.10 -0.76
CA LYS A 851 -23.64 -25.68 0.37
C LYS A 851 -24.51 -24.62 1.09
N ASP A 852 -23.96 -23.42 1.25
CA ASP A 852 -24.61 -22.31 1.95
C ASP A 852 -25.42 -21.39 1.00
N GLY A 853 -25.58 -21.79 -0.26
CA GLY A 853 -26.45 -21.12 -1.20
C GLY A 853 -27.92 -21.30 -0.84
N ARG A 854 -28.68 -20.21 -0.88
CA ARG A 854 -30.14 -20.20 -0.71
C ARG A 854 -30.82 -19.54 -1.89
N LEU A 855 -31.92 -20.13 -2.32
CA LEU A 855 -32.86 -19.51 -3.23
C LEU A 855 -34.02 -18.97 -2.42
N ILE A 856 -34.26 -17.68 -2.59
CA ILE A 856 -35.29 -16.94 -1.88
C ILE A 856 -36.31 -16.47 -2.91
N ILE A 857 -37.53 -16.97 -2.78
CA ILE A 857 -38.67 -16.60 -3.63
C ILE A 857 -39.58 -15.74 -2.78
N GLU A 858 -39.67 -14.46 -3.12
CA GLU A 858 -40.53 -13.49 -2.42
C GLU A 858 -41.79 -13.23 -3.24
N CYS A 859 -42.95 -13.45 -2.62
CA CYS A 859 -44.24 -13.11 -3.20
C CYS A 859 -44.48 -11.60 -3.09
N ALA A 860 -45.07 -11.01 -4.11
CA ALA A 860 -45.46 -9.60 -4.13
C ALA A 860 -46.96 -9.46 -4.38
N SER A 861 -47.50 -8.26 -4.16
CA SER A 861 -48.93 -7.96 -4.36
C SER A 861 -49.36 -8.14 -5.82
N GLY A 862 -48.46 -7.93 -6.79
CA GLY A 862 -48.66 -8.23 -8.21
C GLY A 862 -47.80 -9.38 -8.72
N LYS A 863 -48.32 -10.17 -9.68
CA LYS A 863 -47.57 -11.28 -10.33
C LYS A 863 -46.34 -10.81 -11.12
N ASP A 864 -46.23 -9.53 -11.47
CA ASP A 864 -45.06 -8.93 -12.13
C ASP A 864 -43.95 -8.52 -11.15
N GLU A 865 -44.30 -8.30 -9.88
CA GLU A 865 -43.39 -7.83 -8.83
C GLU A 865 -42.73 -8.98 -8.04
N ALA A 866 -43.21 -10.21 -8.24
CA ALA A 866 -42.58 -11.40 -7.67
C ALA A 866 -41.11 -11.47 -8.10
N LYS A 867 -40.24 -11.90 -7.20
CA LYS A 867 -38.80 -12.01 -7.46
C LYS A 867 -38.20 -13.29 -6.89
N ILE A 868 -37.20 -13.80 -7.59
CA ILE A 868 -36.36 -14.90 -7.15
C ILE A 868 -34.94 -14.38 -6.99
N SER A 869 -34.31 -14.69 -5.85
CA SER A 869 -32.95 -14.24 -5.54
C SER A 869 -32.10 -15.42 -5.12
N TYR A 870 -30.87 -15.46 -5.61
CA TYR A 870 -29.82 -16.31 -5.08
C TYR A 870 -29.03 -15.52 -4.02
N TYR A 871 -28.83 -16.12 -2.84
CA TYR A 871 -28.11 -15.51 -1.73
C TYR A 871 -27.15 -16.53 -1.09
N LEU A 872 -25.88 -16.17 -0.96
CA LEU A 872 -24.88 -16.98 -0.27
C LEU A 872 -24.82 -16.59 1.21
N ILE A 873 -25.30 -17.47 2.10
CA ILE A 873 -25.40 -17.17 3.54
C ILE A 873 -24.02 -16.91 4.14
N ASN A 874 -23.11 -17.87 3.95
CA ASN A 874 -21.75 -17.79 4.42
C ASN A 874 -20.78 -17.79 3.22
N PRO A 875 -20.21 -16.62 2.88
CA PRO A 875 -19.29 -16.50 1.76
C PRO A 875 -17.84 -16.87 2.11
N ALA A 876 -17.54 -17.27 3.34
CA ALA A 876 -16.17 -17.54 3.79
C ALA A 876 -15.47 -18.64 2.98
N SER A 877 -16.21 -19.57 2.38
CA SER A 877 -15.67 -20.58 1.45
C SER A 877 -14.91 -19.97 0.25
N GLN A 878 -15.17 -18.72 -0.12
CA GLN A 878 -14.44 -18.02 -1.18
C GLN A 878 -13.06 -17.50 -0.74
N LEU A 879 -12.75 -17.59 0.56
CA LEU A 879 -11.47 -17.21 1.13
C LEU A 879 -10.57 -18.44 1.36
N ASP A 880 -11.10 -19.66 1.28
CA ASP A 880 -10.36 -20.91 1.56
C ASP A 880 -9.12 -21.03 0.67
N ASP A 881 -9.26 -20.79 -0.64
CA ASP A 881 -8.15 -20.89 -1.57
C ASP A 881 -7.12 -19.77 -1.42
N ILE A 882 -7.58 -18.56 -1.03
CA ILE A 882 -6.73 -17.43 -0.68
C ILE A 882 -5.89 -17.77 0.56
N ILE A 883 -6.52 -18.29 1.60
CA ILE A 883 -5.87 -18.64 2.86
C ILE A 883 -4.84 -19.75 2.65
N LYS A 884 -5.23 -20.84 1.99
CA LYS A 884 -4.36 -22.02 1.78
C LYS A 884 -3.17 -21.75 0.85
N GLN A 885 -3.32 -20.87 -0.13
CA GLN A 885 -2.24 -20.59 -1.09
C GLN A 885 -1.33 -19.44 -0.64
N SER A 886 -1.87 -18.42 0.01
CA SER A 886 -1.08 -17.26 0.46
C SER A 886 -0.03 -17.64 1.50
N ARG A 887 1.07 -16.88 1.55
CA ARG A 887 2.03 -16.99 2.66
C ARG A 887 1.41 -16.52 3.98
N SER A 888 0.64 -15.43 3.91
CA SER A 888 -0.03 -14.82 5.05
C SER A 888 -1.15 -13.91 4.52
N LEU A 889 -2.27 -13.89 5.24
CA LEU A 889 -3.43 -13.04 4.95
C LEU A 889 -3.61 -12.04 6.08
N ILE A 890 -3.52 -10.75 5.79
CA ILE A 890 -3.68 -9.66 6.74
C ILE A 890 -5.00 -8.95 6.45
N LEU A 891 -5.96 -9.09 7.35
CA LEU A 891 -7.23 -8.38 7.37
C LEU A 891 -7.11 -7.19 8.32
N ILE A 892 -7.11 -5.98 7.77
CA ILE A 892 -6.96 -4.76 8.56
C ILE A 892 -8.12 -3.79 8.32
N GLY A 893 -8.57 -3.12 9.38
CA GLY A 893 -9.69 -2.19 9.30
C GLY A 893 -9.77 -1.24 10.48
N GLY A 894 -10.48 -0.12 10.29
CA GLY A 894 -10.70 0.87 11.35
C GLY A 894 -11.67 0.45 12.44
N THR A 895 -12.55 -0.50 12.12
CA THR A 895 -13.69 -0.92 12.95
C THR A 895 -13.94 -2.43 12.79
N MET A 896 -12.89 -3.22 12.97
CA MET A 896 -12.96 -4.68 12.83
C MET A 896 -13.72 -5.34 13.98
N GLU A 897 -13.82 -4.69 15.14
CA GLU A 897 -14.54 -5.22 16.29
C GLU A 897 -16.04 -4.91 16.24
N PRO A 898 -16.92 -5.89 16.56
CA PRO A 898 -16.62 -7.26 17.00
C PRO A 898 -16.27 -8.26 15.86
N SER A 899 -15.06 -8.85 15.89
CA SER A 899 -14.58 -9.71 14.78
C SER A 899 -14.98 -11.20 14.87
N GLU A 900 -15.71 -11.59 15.92
CA GLU A 900 -16.03 -12.98 16.25
C GLU A 900 -16.81 -13.71 15.15
N THR A 901 -17.75 -13.01 14.51
CA THR A 901 -18.53 -13.55 13.39
C THR A 901 -17.64 -13.93 12.21
N LEU A 902 -16.63 -13.10 11.93
CA LEU A 902 -15.69 -13.35 10.85
C LEU A 902 -14.85 -14.59 11.16
N ILE A 903 -14.31 -14.69 12.38
CA ILE A 903 -13.50 -15.83 12.84
C ILE A 903 -14.30 -17.13 12.73
N ARG A 904 -15.52 -17.17 13.28
CA ARG A 904 -16.39 -18.37 13.19
C ARG A 904 -16.67 -18.79 11.76
N SER A 905 -16.91 -17.82 10.87
CA SER A 905 -17.17 -18.09 9.45
C SER A 905 -15.94 -18.68 8.76
N LEU A 906 -14.74 -18.16 9.07
CA LEU A 906 -13.47 -18.65 8.55
C LEU A 906 -13.14 -20.07 9.06
N THR A 907 -13.21 -20.29 10.37
CA THR A 907 -12.95 -21.60 11.00
C THR A 907 -13.86 -22.69 10.45
N MET A 908 -15.15 -22.40 10.24
CA MET A 908 -16.11 -23.36 9.68
C MET A 908 -15.78 -23.77 8.24
N CYS A 909 -15.42 -22.81 7.38
CA CYS A 909 -15.30 -23.06 5.94
C CYS A 909 -13.88 -23.36 5.46
N CYS A 910 -12.86 -22.98 6.22
CA CYS A 910 -11.47 -22.96 5.74
C CYS A 910 -10.52 -23.88 6.53
N GLU A 911 -11.03 -24.71 7.45
CA GLU A 911 -10.23 -25.67 8.25
C GLU A 911 -9.12 -25.00 9.08
N ILE A 912 -9.40 -23.82 9.63
CA ILE A 912 -8.42 -23.00 10.38
C ILE A 912 -8.60 -23.22 11.89
N ASP A 913 -7.49 -23.47 12.59
CA ASP A 913 -7.44 -23.47 14.05
C ASP A 913 -7.27 -22.02 14.56
N SER A 914 -8.27 -21.50 15.28
CA SER A 914 -8.26 -20.10 15.74
C SER A 914 -7.12 -19.76 16.68
N ASP A 915 -6.57 -20.73 17.42
CA ASP A 915 -5.51 -20.48 18.40
C ASP A 915 -4.11 -20.58 17.77
N LYS A 916 -3.96 -21.41 16.74
CA LYS A 916 -2.68 -21.64 16.07
C LYS A 916 -2.49 -20.76 14.85
N ASP A 917 -3.51 -20.62 14.01
CA ASP A 917 -3.37 -20.06 12.67
C ASP A 917 -3.72 -18.57 12.60
N LEU A 918 -4.32 -18.02 13.67
CA LEU A 918 -4.87 -16.67 13.67
C LEU A 918 -4.25 -15.78 14.75
N ILE A 919 -3.92 -14.55 14.38
CA ILE A 919 -3.48 -13.49 15.29
C ILE A 919 -4.55 -12.40 15.28
N ARG A 920 -5.23 -12.18 16.41
CA ARG A 920 -6.17 -11.07 16.61
C ARG A 920 -5.55 -10.00 17.51
N ARG A 921 -5.52 -8.76 17.04
CA ARG A 921 -5.06 -7.59 17.82
C ARG A 921 -5.92 -6.37 17.51
N SER A 922 -6.28 -5.63 18.55
CA SER A 922 -6.90 -4.31 18.45
C SER A 922 -5.99 -3.29 19.12
N PHE A 923 -5.73 -2.19 18.41
CA PHE A 923 -4.83 -1.13 18.86
C PHE A 923 -5.61 0.07 19.39
N GLY A 924 -5.01 0.77 20.36
CA GLY A 924 -5.54 2.02 20.88
C GLY A 924 -5.48 3.17 19.87
N HIS A 925 -5.77 4.39 20.33
CA HIS A 925 -5.75 5.59 19.50
C HIS A 925 -4.60 6.53 19.92
N VAL A 926 -4.06 7.32 18.98
CA VAL A 926 -3.01 8.34 19.25
C VAL A 926 -3.50 9.47 20.17
N ILE A 927 -4.81 9.63 20.37
CA ILE A 927 -5.34 10.76 21.14
C ILE A 927 -5.18 10.57 22.64
N LYS A 928 -4.86 11.67 23.32
CA LYS A 928 -4.78 11.76 24.78
C LYS A 928 -6.18 11.65 25.40
N GLU A 929 -6.24 11.29 26.69
CA GLU A 929 -7.49 11.07 27.41
C GLU A 929 -8.44 12.27 27.37
N HIS A 930 -7.88 13.48 27.40
CA HIS A 930 -8.65 14.71 27.44
C HIS A 930 -9.25 15.13 26.11
N GLN A 931 -8.86 14.53 24.98
CA GLN A 931 -9.31 14.92 23.63
C GLN A 931 -10.61 14.24 23.18
N LEU A 932 -11.11 13.24 23.91
CA LEU A 932 -12.36 12.56 23.59
C LEU A 932 -13.24 12.46 24.82
N LEU A 933 -14.48 12.93 24.68
CA LEU A 933 -15.55 12.69 25.64
C LEU A 933 -16.58 11.73 25.02
N ALA A 934 -16.77 10.55 25.60
CA ALA A 934 -17.85 9.64 25.21
C ALA A 934 -18.93 9.62 26.30
N LEU A 935 -20.18 9.85 25.90
CA LEU A 935 -21.32 9.97 26.81
C LEU A 935 -22.46 9.05 26.38
N THR A 936 -23.14 8.45 27.35
CA THR A 936 -24.45 7.82 27.12
C THR A 936 -25.54 8.61 27.81
N ILE A 937 -26.63 8.91 27.09
CA ILE A 937 -27.82 9.58 27.64
C ILE A 937 -28.96 8.57 27.60
N THR A 938 -29.44 8.18 28.79
CA THR A 938 -30.42 7.09 28.94
C THR A 938 -31.80 7.56 29.42
N SER A 939 -31.90 8.75 29.99
CA SER A 939 -33.15 9.37 30.41
C SER A 939 -33.14 10.89 30.23
N VAL A 940 -34.35 11.45 30.25
CA VAL A 940 -34.59 12.91 30.32
C VAL A 940 -35.73 13.13 31.30
N SER A 941 -35.48 13.87 32.39
CA SER A 941 -36.51 14.22 33.39
C SER A 941 -37.27 13.00 33.91
N GLY A 942 -36.54 11.90 34.15
CA GLY A 942 -37.09 10.62 34.64
C GLY A 942 -37.73 9.72 33.57
N MET A 943 -37.94 10.20 32.33
CA MET A 943 -38.41 9.36 31.22
C MET A 943 -37.24 8.64 30.56
N LYS A 944 -37.34 7.31 30.44
CA LYS A 944 -36.31 6.47 29.81
C LYS A 944 -36.36 6.60 28.28
N LEU A 945 -35.20 6.80 27.67
CA LEU A 945 -35.03 6.90 26.22
C LEU A 945 -34.92 5.50 25.60
N ILE A 946 -36.01 5.02 24.99
CA ILE A 946 -36.08 3.67 24.41
C ILE A 946 -36.51 3.78 22.95
N PHE A 947 -35.56 3.61 22.02
CA PHE A 947 -35.82 3.70 20.57
C PHE A 947 -36.02 2.31 19.95
N THR A 948 -36.94 1.52 20.50
CA THR A 948 -37.42 0.28 19.84
C THR A 948 -38.43 0.61 18.75
N HIS A 949 -38.64 -0.30 17.80
CA HIS A 949 -39.58 -0.10 16.68
C HIS A 949 -40.96 0.41 17.15
N ASP A 950 -41.50 -0.20 18.21
CA ASP A 950 -42.84 0.11 18.71
C ASP A 950 -42.92 1.44 19.47
N LYS A 951 -41.81 1.91 20.04
CA LYS A 951 -41.79 3.10 20.92
C LYS A 951 -41.23 4.35 20.24
N ARG A 952 -40.31 4.19 19.27
CA ARG A 952 -39.56 5.31 18.68
C ARG A 952 -40.43 6.32 17.92
N GLU A 953 -41.55 5.86 17.36
CA GLU A 953 -42.49 6.68 16.57
C GLU A 953 -43.61 7.29 17.43
N THR A 954 -43.61 7.02 18.74
CA THR A 954 -44.58 7.64 19.67
C THR A 954 -44.32 9.14 19.81
N HIS A 955 -45.39 9.92 19.90
CA HIS A 955 -45.33 11.38 20.03
C HIS A 955 -44.48 11.83 21.23
N ALA A 956 -44.58 11.13 22.36
CA ALA A 956 -43.78 11.42 23.54
C ALA A 956 -42.28 11.25 23.28
N MET A 957 -41.84 10.14 22.66
CA MET A 957 -40.43 9.89 22.37
C MET A 957 -39.85 10.89 21.38
N LEU A 958 -40.60 11.24 20.32
CA LEU A 958 -40.15 12.24 19.33
C LEU A 958 -39.98 13.63 19.97
N ASN A 959 -40.92 14.06 20.82
CA ASN A 959 -40.83 15.37 21.50
C ASN A 959 -39.65 15.43 22.47
N ILE A 960 -39.40 14.35 23.22
CA ILE A 960 -38.25 14.26 24.12
C ILE A 960 -36.96 14.30 23.30
N LEU A 961 -36.86 13.52 22.22
CA LEU A 961 -35.69 13.52 21.34
C LEU A 961 -35.41 14.90 20.75
N ILE A 962 -36.43 15.63 20.29
CA ILE A 962 -36.28 17.02 19.81
C ILE A 962 -35.71 17.91 20.92
N THR A 963 -36.24 17.79 22.14
CA THR A 963 -35.77 18.57 23.30
C THR A 963 -34.32 18.24 23.63
N THR A 964 -33.97 16.94 23.67
CA THR A 964 -32.61 16.44 23.88
C THR A 964 -31.64 17.00 22.84
N LEU A 965 -31.95 16.87 21.56
CA LEU A 965 -31.09 17.36 20.48
C LEU A 965 -30.96 18.89 20.49
N THR A 966 -32.01 19.61 20.88
CA THR A 966 -31.98 21.08 21.00
C THR A 966 -31.03 21.53 22.11
N GLN A 967 -31.08 20.88 23.28
CA GLN A 967 -30.19 21.20 24.39
C GLN A 967 -28.73 20.84 24.09
N ILE A 968 -28.49 19.68 23.47
CA ILE A 968 -27.15 19.27 23.03
C ILE A 968 -26.61 20.26 22.00
N ALA A 969 -27.41 20.62 20.98
CA ALA A 969 -27.00 21.57 19.96
C ALA A 969 -26.65 22.96 20.52
N GLY A 970 -27.27 23.37 21.64
CA GLY A 970 -26.93 24.61 22.34
C GLY A 970 -25.60 24.56 23.10
N ALA A 971 -25.15 23.37 23.51
CA ALA A 971 -23.90 23.18 24.24
C ALA A 971 -22.68 22.91 23.33
N VAL A 972 -22.92 22.48 22.09
CA VAL A 972 -21.87 22.06 21.16
C VAL A 972 -21.40 23.22 20.26
N PRO A 973 -20.09 23.53 20.19
CA PRO A 973 -19.55 24.47 19.23
C PRO A 973 -19.49 23.88 17.81
N ASN A 974 -19.51 24.73 16.79
CA ASN A 974 -19.32 24.33 15.38
C ASN A 974 -20.27 23.18 14.92
N GLY A 975 -19.75 22.21 14.17
CA GLY A 975 -20.49 21.12 13.55
C GLY A 975 -20.95 20.04 14.53
N MET A 976 -22.24 19.74 14.50
CA MET A 976 -22.87 18.61 15.19
C MET A 976 -23.52 17.69 14.15
N ILE A 977 -23.26 16.38 14.26
CA ILE A 977 -23.80 15.38 13.33
C ILE A 977 -24.65 14.40 14.13
N VAL A 978 -25.86 14.14 13.67
CA VAL A 978 -26.81 13.24 14.31
C VAL A 978 -27.13 12.10 13.36
N PHE A 979 -26.77 10.89 13.76
CA PHE A 979 -27.04 9.68 13.02
C PHE A 979 -28.33 9.02 13.50
N PHE A 980 -29.25 8.81 12.56
CA PHE A 980 -30.50 8.10 12.74
C PHE A 980 -30.40 6.66 12.21
N PRO A 981 -31.16 5.71 12.79
CA PRO A 981 -31.08 4.29 12.44
C PRO A 981 -31.66 3.97 11.05
N SER A 982 -32.56 4.80 10.51
CA SER A 982 -33.12 4.59 9.18
C SER A 982 -33.66 5.89 8.57
N TYR A 983 -33.72 5.93 7.23
CA TYR A 983 -34.36 7.05 6.50
C TYR A 983 -35.83 7.23 6.88
N GLY A 984 -36.59 6.15 7.07
CA GLY A 984 -38.00 6.24 7.44
C GLY A 984 -38.19 6.90 8.81
N TYR A 985 -37.33 6.58 9.78
CA TYR A 985 -37.39 7.22 11.09
C TYR A 985 -36.94 8.68 11.04
N LEU A 986 -35.91 8.99 10.25
CA LEU A 986 -35.49 10.37 10.01
C LEU A 986 -36.61 11.21 9.38
N GLU A 987 -37.34 10.69 8.39
CA GLU A 987 -38.48 11.36 7.77
C GLU A 987 -39.61 11.62 8.77
N GLU A 988 -39.92 10.66 9.63
CA GLU A 988 -40.94 10.82 10.68
C GLU A 988 -40.54 11.88 11.72
N PHE A 989 -39.25 11.91 12.10
CA PHE A 989 -38.68 12.95 12.95
C PHE A 989 -38.76 14.34 12.30
N ILE A 990 -38.44 14.45 11.01
CA ILE A 990 -38.49 15.71 10.26
C ILE A 990 -39.89 16.29 10.22
N LYS A 991 -40.94 15.46 10.08
CA LYS A 991 -42.34 15.92 10.10
C LYS A 991 -42.72 16.62 11.41
N LYS A 992 -42.08 16.24 12.52
CA LYS A 992 -42.36 16.76 13.87
C LYS A 992 -41.37 17.83 14.34
N ILE A 993 -40.33 18.11 13.56
CA ILE A 993 -39.27 19.04 13.94
C ILE A 993 -39.85 20.46 14.13
N SER A 994 -39.57 21.08 15.28
CA SER A 994 -40.02 22.45 15.56
C SER A 994 -39.06 23.50 14.99
N ASN A 995 -39.53 24.74 14.82
CA ASN A 995 -38.68 25.86 14.42
C ASN A 995 -37.56 26.15 15.43
N ASN A 996 -37.65 25.65 16.67
CA ASN A 996 -36.67 25.92 17.73
C ASN A 996 -35.30 25.32 17.43
N LEU A 997 -35.23 24.09 16.92
CA LEU A 997 -33.95 23.45 16.59
C LEU A 997 -33.21 24.19 15.45
N ARG A 998 -33.96 24.71 14.47
CA ARG A 998 -33.42 25.54 13.37
C ARG A 998 -32.91 26.91 13.83
N LYS A 999 -33.43 27.44 14.93
CA LYS A 999 -32.95 28.70 15.51
C LYS A 999 -31.56 28.56 16.13
N VAL A 1000 -31.30 27.42 16.79
CA VAL A 1000 -30.01 27.12 17.44
C VAL A 1000 -28.90 26.97 16.39
N LYS A 1001 -29.06 26.05 15.42
CA LYS A 1001 -28.10 25.82 14.33
C LYS A 1001 -28.81 25.63 12.98
N PRO A 1002 -28.22 26.12 11.86
CA PRO A 1002 -28.64 25.75 10.51
C PRO A 1002 -28.70 24.23 10.34
N LEU A 1003 -29.79 23.74 9.74
CA LEU A 1003 -30.11 22.32 9.64
C LEU A 1003 -29.89 21.79 8.22
N PHE A 1004 -29.09 20.75 8.09
CA PHE A 1004 -28.82 20.02 6.85
C PHE A 1004 -29.29 18.57 7.02
N ILE A 1005 -29.90 18.00 5.98
CA ILE A 1005 -30.56 16.69 6.05
C ILE A 1005 -30.12 15.82 4.89
N GLU A 1006 -29.59 14.64 5.20
CA GLU A 1006 -29.27 13.62 4.21
C GLU A 1006 -30.54 13.12 3.51
N ARG A 1007 -30.55 13.17 2.18
CA ARG A 1007 -31.57 12.54 1.33
C ARG A 1007 -30.91 11.47 0.48
N ARG A 1008 -31.69 10.46 0.05
CA ARG A 1008 -31.18 9.35 -0.79
C ARG A 1008 -30.56 9.83 -2.12
N ASN A 1009 -31.05 10.96 -2.65
CA ASN A 1009 -30.59 11.59 -3.89
C ASN A 1009 -30.08 13.02 -3.61
N GLY A 1010 -28.85 13.37 -4.01
CA GLY A 1010 -28.31 14.75 -3.97
C GLY A 1010 -27.28 15.07 -2.86
N LEU A 1011 -26.17 14.31 -2.78
CA LEU A 1011 -25.13 14.51 -1.75
C LEU A 1011 -24.07 15.61 -1.97
N PRO A 1012 -23.53 15.84 -3.19
CA PRO A 1012 -22.30 16.64 -3.32
C PRO A 1012 -22.45 18.09 -2.86
N THR A 1013 -23.59 18.71 -3.18
CA THR A 1013 -23.88 20.10 -2.83
C THR A 1013 -24.18 20.26 -1.34
N LEU A 1014 -24.97 19.34 -0.77
CA LEU A 1014 -25.36 19.35 0.66
C LEU A 1014 -24.16 19.39 1.59
N PHE A 1015 -23.16 18.52 1.35
CA PHE A 1015 -21.99 18.44 2.23
C PHE A 1015 -21.13 19.71 2.16
N SER A 1016 -20.99 20.31 0.98
CA SER A 1016 -20.24 21.56 0.81
C SER A 1016 -20.89 22.72 1.58
N GLU A 1017 -22.22 22.83 1.53
CA GLU A 1017 -22.96 23.86 2.26
C GLU A 1017 -22.92 23.64 3.78
N PHE A 1018 -23.04 22.39 4.22
CA PHE A 1018 -22.85 22.02 5.63
C PHE A 1018 -21.44 22.39 6.10
N ALA A 1019 -20.40 22.03 5.35
CA ALA A 1019 -19.02 22.26 5.74
C ALA A 1019 -18.69 23.76 5.90
N LYS A 1020 -19.21 24.61 5.01
CA LYS A 1020 -19.11 26.07 5.13
C LYS A 1020 -19.79 26.58 6.39
N SER A 1021 -20.99 26.07 6.70
CA SER A 1021 -21.77 26.52 7.86
C SER A 1021 -21.21 26.01 9.19
N ALA A 1022 -20.69 24.78 9.24
CA ALA A 1022 -20.15 24.15 10.44
C ALA A 1022 -18.92 24.90 10.98
N ARG A 1023 -18.10 25.47 10.09
CA ARG A 1023 -16.91 26.26 10.44
C ARG A 1023 -17.23 27.66 10.99
N THR A 1024 -18.50 28.08 10.97
CA THR A 1024 -18.90 29.35 11.59
C THR A 1024 -19.05 29.22 13.10
N VAL A 1025 -19.02 30.34 13.83
CA VAL A 1025 -19.23 30.38 15.30
C VAL A 1025 -20.61 29.81 15.69
N LYS A 1026 -21.64 30.07 14.88
CA LYS A 1026 -22.97 29.50 15.09
C LYS A 1026 -22.96 27.98 14.92
N GLY A 1027 -22.10 27.46 14.03
CA GLY A 1027 -21.99 26.06 13.69
C GLY A 1027 -23.14 25.56 12.83
N ALA A 1028 -23.25 24.25 12.63
CA ALA A 1028 -24.28 23.63 11.81
C ALA A 1028 -24.68 22.25 12.34
N LEU A 1029 -25.90 21.83 12.04
CA LEU A 1029 -26.45 20.53 12.40
C LEU A 1029 -26.70 19.70 11.15
N LEU A 1030 -26.09 18.51 11.08
CA LEU A 1030 -26.31 17.55 10.00
C LEU A 1030 -27.07 16.33 10.52
N LEU A 1031 -28.26 16.07 9.97
CA LEU A 1031 -28.99 14.82 10.21
C LEU A 1031 -28.64 13.84 9.10
N ALA A 1032 -28.04 12.72 9.49
CA ALA A 1032 -27.58 11.66 8.59
C ALA A 1032 -28.15 10.31 9.04
N VAL A 1033 -28.03 9.30 8.19
CA VAL A 1033 -28.50 7.94 8.48
C VAL A 1033 -27.33 6.98 8.61
N ILE A 1034 -27.37 6.09 9.59
CA ILE A 1034 -26.38 5.02 9.77
C ILE A 1034 -26.45 4.07 8.56
N GLY A 1035 -25.30 3.78 7.95
CA GLY A 1035 -25.23 3.03 6.68
C GLY A 1035 -25.63 3.85 5.45
N GLY A 1036 -25.85 5.17 5.61
CA GLY A 1036 -26.01 6.13 4.54
C GLY A 1036 -24.70 6.45 3.81
N LYS A 1037 -24.79 7.28 2.77
CA LYS A 1037 -23.59 7.64 1.98
C LYS A 1037 -22.66 8.55 2.78
N LEU A 1038 -23.22 9.44 3.60
CA LEU A 1038 -22.44 10.32 4.48
C LEU A 1038 -21.73 9.54 5.61
N SER A 1039 -22.30 8.42 6.08
CA SER A 1039 -21.70 7.58 7.12
C SER A 1039 -20.66 6.57 6.61
N GLU A 1040 -20.52 6.36 5.30
CA GLU A 1040 -19.52 5.43 4.74
C GLU A 1040 -18.35 6.13 4.02
N GLY A 1041 -18.57 7.30 3.41
CA GLY A 1041 -17.61 7.90 2.48
C GLY A 1041 -16.99 9.24 2.87
N ILE A 1042 -17.42 9.86 3.98
CA ILE A 1042 -17.02 11.24 4.32
C ILE A 1042 -16.25 11.30 5.64
N ASN A 1043 -15.30 12.25 5.71
CA ASN A 1043 -14.50 12.55 6.89
C ASN A 1043 -14.98 13.86 7.52
N PHE A 1044 -15.26 13.83 8.84
CA PHE A 1044 -15.68 15.00 9.60
C PHE A 1044 -14.53 15.47 10.48
N SER A 1045 -13.50 16.05 9.86
CA SER A 1045 -12.34 16.56 10.61
C SER A 1045 -12.63 17.91 11.25
N ASP A 1046 -11.99 18.16 12.38
CA ASP A 1046 -11.94 19.48 13.01
C ASP A 1046 -13.32 20.08 13.31
N GLU A 1047 -13.59 21.31 12.87
CA GLU A 1047 -14.85 22.02 13.14
C GLU A 1047 -16.06 21.37 12.45
N LEU A 1048 -15.84 20.47 11.49
CA LEU A 1048 -16.93 19.81 10.76
C LEU A 1048 -17.74 18.86 11.65
N GLY A 1049 -17.13 18.31 12.71
CA GLY A 1049 -17.76 17.30 13.56
C GLY A 1049 -17.27 17.32 14.99
N ARG A 1050 -17.42 18.43 15.72
CA ARG A 1050 -17.05 18.50 17.15
C ARG A 1050 -17.90 17.60 18.03
N THR A 1051 -19.12 17.26 17.61
CA THR A 1051 -19.93 16.24 18.29
C THR A 1051 -20.62 15.33 17.29
N VAL A 1052 -20.52 14.02 17.53
CA VAL A 1052 -21.37 13.02 16.89
C VAL A 1052 -22.36 12.46 17.88
N VAL A 1053 -23.62 12.45 17.46
CA VAL A 1053 -24.74 11.90 18.22
C VAL A 1053 -25.29 10.69 17.48
N VAL A 1054 -25.47 9.58 18.18
CA VAL A 1054 -26.09 8.36 17.65
C VAL A 1054 -27.43 8.16 18.35
N VAL A 1055 -28.52 8.21 17.60
CA VAL A 1055 -29.88 8.05 18.12
C VAL A 1055 -30.32 6.59 17.97
N GLY A 1056 -30.59 5.92 19.08
CA GLY A 1056 -31.02 4.53 19.06
C GLY A 1056 -29.95 3.55 18.56
N LEU A 1057 -30.38 2.33 18.24
CA LEU A 1057 -29.56 1.24 17.70
C LEU A 1057 -30.13 0.78 16.36
N PRO A 1058 -29.34 0.76 15.26
CA PRO A 1058 -29.78 0.41 13.90
C PRO A 1058 -29.89 -1.11 13.71
N TYR A 1059 -30.74 -1.76 14.50
CA TYR A 1059 -31.03 -3.18 14.31
C TYR A 1059 -31.74 -3.43 12.97
N MET A 1060 -31.30 -4.45 12.23
CA MET A 1060 -31.93 -4.90 10.99
C MET A 1060 -33.36 -5.39 11.24
N ASN A 1061 -34.23 -5.40 10.24
CA ASN A 1061 -35.56 -5.96 10.44
C ASN A 1061 -35.48 -7.49 10.63
N ARG A 1062 -35.93 -8.00 11.78
CA ARG A 1062 -36.01 -9.45 12.03
C ARG A 1062 -37.03 -10.15 11.14
N GLU A 1063 -37.98 -9.42 10.56
CA GLU A 1063 -38.99 -9.99 9.68
C GLU A 1063 -38.47 -10.27 8.26
N ASP A 1064 -37.36 -9.65 7.87
CA ASP A 1064 -36.70 -9.84 6.58
C ASP A 1064 -36.30 -11.31 6.41
N VAL A 1065 -36.66 -11.89 5.25
CA VAL A 1065 -36.44 -13.31 4.94
C VAL A 1065 -34.95 -13.66 4.98
N ILE A 1066 -34.08 -12.77 4.47
CA ILE A 1066 -32.62 -12.99 4.44
C ILE A 1066 -32.07 -12.99 5.86
N VAL A 1067 -32.49 -12.03 6.68
CA VAL A 1067 -32.05 -11.92 8.07
C VAL A 1067 -32.51 -13.13 8.87
N LYS A 1068 -33.78 -13.54 8.76
CA LYS A 1068 -34.31 -14.75 9.42
C LYS A 1068 -33.49 -15.98 9.06
N GLU A 1069 -33.23 -16.18 7.78
CA GLU A 1069 -32.47 -17.35 7.33
C GLU A 1069 -31.04 -17.32 7.84
N LYS A 1070 -30.38 -16.16 7.84
CA LYS A 1070 -29.03 -16.00 8.38
C LYS A 1070 -29.00 -16.25 9.89
N LEU A 1071 -29.99 -15.78 10.65
CA LEU A 1071 -30.09 -16.05 12.08
C LEU A 1071 -30.28 -17.54 12.37
N LYS A 1072 -31.15 -18.22 11.61
CA LYS A 1072 -31.35 -19.68 11.71
C LYS A 1072 -30.06 -20.43 11.43
N PHE A 1073 -29.34 -20.06 10.37
CA PHE A 1073 -28.05 -20.66 10.02
C PHE A 1073 -27.02 -20.48 11.15
N MET A 1074 -26.87 -19.26 11.68
CA MET A 1074 -25.94 -19.04 12.79
C MET A 1074 -26.30 -19.92 13.99
N GLN A 1075 -27.59 -20.03 14.31
CA GLN A 1075 -28.08 -20.81 15.44
C GLN A 1075 -27.89 -22.32 15.27
N SER A 1076 -28.08 -22.84 14.06
CA SER A 1076 -27.90 -24.28 13.78
C SER A 1076 -26.43 -24.69 13.85
N GLU A 1077 -25.54 -23.88 13.29
CA GLU A 1077 -24.11 -24.22 13.19
C GLU A 1077 -23.31 -23.89 14.46
N PHE A 1078 -23.60 -22.77 15.12
CA PHE A 1078 -22.79 -22.23 16.22
C PHE A 1078 -23.55 -22.13 17.56
N GLY A 1079 -24.74 -22.74 17.65
CA GLY A 1079 -25.55 -22.80 18.86
C GLY A 1079 -26.52 -21.62 19.05
N PRO A 1080 -27.45 -21.69 20.03
CA PRO A 1080 -28.63 -20.83 20.08
C PRO A 1080 -28.35 -19.34 20.30
N ARG A 1081 -27.23 -18.98 20.95
CA ARG A 1081 -26.86 -17.59 21.25
C ARG A 1081 -26.18 -16.87 20.09
N SER A 1082 -25.55 -17.60 19.17
CA SER A 1082 -24.75 -17.05 18.06
C SER A 1082 -25.57 -16.14 17.12
N GLY A 1083 -26.86 -16.45 16.91
CA GLY A 1083 -27.74 -15.61 16.11
C GLY A 1083 -27.97 -14.23 16.73
N SER A 1084 -28.14 -14.17 18.06
CA SER A 1084 -28.28 -12.90 18.76
C SER A 1084 -26.96 -12.10 18.76
N GLU A 1085 -25.84 -12.78 18.94
CA GLU A 1085 -24.49 -12.18 18.85
C GLU A 1085 -24.22 -11.59 17.47
N TYR A 1086 -24.51 -12.33 16.39
CA TYR A 1086 -24.40 -11.85 15.01
C TYR A 1086 -25.25 -10.60 14.77
N TYR A 1087 -26.51 -10.65 15.23
CA TYR A 1087 -27.46 -9.57 15.06
C TYR A 1087 -27.02 -8.28 15.78
N GLU A 1088 -26.46 -8.41 16.98
CA GLU A 1088 -25.89 -7.32 17.75
C GLU A 1088 -24.59 -6.81 17.13
N ALA A 1089 -23.69 -7.70 16.72
CA ALA A 1089 -22.43 -7.37 16.05
C ALA A 1089 -22.66 -6.51 14.81
N LYS A 1090 -23.62 -6.88 13.94
CA LYS A 1090 -23.97 -6.09 12.74
C LYS A 1090 -24.48 -4.69 13.07
N CYS A 1091 -25.29 -4.57 14.12
CA CYS A 1091 -25.74 -3.27 14.61
C CYS A 1091 -24.56 -2.41 15.09
N MET A 1092 -23.64 -3.00 15.84
CA MET A 1092 -22.50 -2.29 16.43
C MET A 1092 -21.44 -1.92 15.40
N HIS A 1093 -21.17 -2.74 14.39
CA HIS A 1093 -20.27 -2.35 13.29
C HIS A 1093 -20.73 -1.06 12.59
N ALA A 1094 -22.03 -0.93 12.31
CA ALA A 1094 -22.58 0.25 11.65
C ALA A 1094 -22.45 1.52 12.52
N ILE A 1095 -22.61 1.38 13.84
CA ILE A 1095 -22.37 2.46 14.81
C ILE A 1095 -20.89 2.82 14.87
N ASN A 1096 -20.01 1.82 15.05
CA ASN A 1096 -18.56 1.99 15.17
C ASN A 1096 -17.99 2.68 13.93
N GLN A 1097 -18.50 2.34 12.74
CA GLN A 1097 -18.12 2.99 11.48
C GLN A 1097 -18.56 4.46 11.41
N SER A 1098 -19.69 4.81 12.03
CA SER A 1098 -20.20 6.18 12.04
C SER A 1098 -19.43 7.06 13.04
N ILE A 1099 -19.14 6.53 14.24
CA ILE A 1099 -18.40 7.25 15.30
C ILE A 1099 -16.89 7.30 15.03
N GLY A 1100 -16.34 6.34 14.29
CA GLY A 1100 -14.92 6.30 13.92
C GLY A 1100 -14.51 7.37 12.89
N ARG A 1101 -15.35 8.37 12.62
CA ARG A 1101 -15.11 9.38 11.57
C ARG A 1101 -14.74 10.76 12.07
N VAL A 1102 -14.81 10.93 13.38
CA VAL A 1102 -14.85 12.22 14.07
C VAL A 1102 -13.47 12.70 14.46
N ILE A 1103 -12.51 11.77 14.64
CA ILE A 1103 -11.13 12.08 14.99
C ILE A 1103 -10.23 11.65 13.84
N ARG A 1104 -9.42 12.58 13.32
CA ARG A 1104 -8.61 12.33 12.11
C ARG A 1104 -7.12 12.48 12.26
N HIS A 1105 -6.65 13.22 13.26
CA HIS A 1105 -5.24 13.34 13.54
C HIS A 1105 -4.98 13.49 15.04
N ARG A 1106 -3.72 13.36 15.44
CA ARG A 1106 -3.30 13.41 16.85
C ARG A 1106 -3.75 14.65 17.62
N ASN A 1107 -3.94 15.79 16.94
CA ASN A 1107 -4.33 17.06 17.56
C ASN A 1107 -5.85 17.30 17.53
N ASP A 1108 -6.65 16.36 17.03
CA ASP A 1108 -8.10 16.54 16.91
C ASP A 1108 -8.80 16.21 18.23
N TYR A 1109 -10.02 16.70 18.41
CA TYR A 1109 -10.84 16.45 19.60
C TYR A 1109 -12.32 16.49 19.28
N ALA A 1110 -13.09 15.64 19.96
CA ALA A 1110 -14.52 15.55 19.75
C ALA A 1110 -15.28 14.92 20.92
N ALA A 1111 -16.60 15.11 20.93
CA ALA A 1111 -17.50 14.39 21.81
C ALA A 1111 -18.36 13.37 21.03
N ILE A 1112 -18.61 12.21 21.63
CA ILE A 1112 -19.51 11.17 21.12
C ILE A 1112 -20.66 11.03 22.11
N VAL A 1113 -21.90 11.17 21.65
CA VAL A 1113 -23.10 11.05 22.48
C VAL A 1113 -23.97 9.91 21.96
N LEU A 1114 -24.15 8.88 22.76
CA LEU A 1114 -24.97 7.71 22.44
C LEU A 1114 -26.31 7.81 23.18
N ILE A 1115 -27.42 7.88 22.44
CA ILE A 1115 -28.75 8.13 22.99
C ILE A 1115 -29.61 6.87 22.85
N ASP A 1116 -29.64 6.05 23.90
CA ASP A 1116 -30.58 4.93 24.11
C ASP A 1116 -30.26 4.28 25.47
N LEU A 1117 -31.28 3.80 26.19
CA LEU A 1117 -31.10 3.05 27.42
C LEU A 1117 -30.20 1.81 27.25
N ARG A 1118 -30.24 1.16 26.09
CA ARG A 1118 -29.49 -0.07 25.79
C ARG A 1118 -27.97 0.13 25.74
N TYR A 1119 -27.48 1.34 25.52
CA TYR A 1119 -26.04 1.64 25.58
C TYR A 1119 -25.44 1.49 26.97
N ARG A 1120 -26.26 1.36 28.02
CA ARG A 1120 -25.82 1.04 29.39
C ARG A 1120 -25.58 -0.47 29.60
N SER A 1121 -26.05 -1.32 28.69
CA SER A 1121 -25.88 -2.76 28.84
C SER A 1121 -24.43 -3.17 28.59
N GLU A 1122 -23.90 -4.05 29.44
CA GLU A 1122 -22.51 -4.50 29.37
C GLU A 1122 -22.17 -5.16 28.01
N ARG A 1123 -23.16 -5.84 27.39
CA ARG A 1123 -23.02 -6.47 26.06
C ARG A 1123 -22.77 -5.45 24.96
N VAL A 1124 -23.52 -4.35 24.95
CA VAL A 1124 -23.37 -3.28 23.95
C VAL A 1124 -22.06 -2.53 24.17
N VAL A 1125 -21.68 -2.27 25.44
CA VAL A 1125 -20.42 -1.58 25.76
C VAL A 1125 -19.21 -2.40 25.33
N LYS A 1126 -19.23 -3.74 25.53
CA LYS A 1126 -18.16 -4.65 25.08
C LYS A 1126 -17.92 -4.63 23.56
N ASN A 1127 -18.95 -4.30 22.78
CA ASN A 1127 -18.88 -4.21 21.32
C ASN A 1127 -18.48 -2.82 20.79
N LEU A 1128 -18.25 -1.83 21.67
CA LEU A 1128 -17.65 -0.54 21.28
C LEU A 1128 -16.13 -0.68 21.11
N PRO A 1129 -15.46 0.21 20.36
CA PRO A 1129 -14.01 0.18 20.21
C PRO A 1129 -13.28 0.38 21.54
N ILE A 1130 -12.15 -0.31 21.73
CA ILE A 1130 -11.35 -0.29 22.97
C ILE A 1130 -10.91 1.14 23.35
N TRP A 1131 -10.71 2.03 22.38
CA TRP A 1131 -10.31 3.43 22.64
C TRP A 1131 -11.48 4.34 23.09
N ILE A 1132 -12.72 3.85 23.04
CA ILE A 1132 -13.94 4.54 23.52
C ILE A 1132 -14.40 3.97 24.87
N GLN A 1133 -14.38 2.64 25.03
CA GLN A 1133 -14.87 1.95 26.23
C GLN A 1133 -14.41 2.58 27.57
N PRO A 1134 -13.10 2.83 27.81
CA PRO A 1134 -12.64 3.37 29.10
C PRO A 1134 -13.03 4.83 29.31
N ARG A 1135 -13.43 5.55 28.25
CA ARG A 1135 -13.81 6.97 28.26
C ARG A 1135 -15.32 7.17 28.31
N LEU A 1136 -16.10 6.08 28.34
CA LEU A 1136 -17.55 6.12 28.29
C LEU A 1136 -18.12 6.52 29.66
N TYR A 1137 -18.67 7.72 29.73
CA TYR A 1137 -19.39 8.21 30.90
C TYR A 1137 -20.90 7.95 30.75
N HIS A 1138 -21.50 7.37 31.78
CA HIS A 1138 -22.93 7.12 31.83
C HIS A 1138 -23.64 8.26 32.54
N ALA A 1139 -24.24 9.19 31.77
CA ALA A 1139 -24.95 10.32 32.34
C ALA A 1139 -26.20 9.84 33.10
N THR A 1140 -26.42 10.42 34.27
CA THR A 1140 -27.57 10.15 35.13
C THR A 1140 -28.87 10.65 34.50
N ASP A 1141 -28.83 11.82 33.87
CA ASP A 1141 -29.91 12.43 33.10
C ASP A 1141 -29.33 13.39 32.03
N LEU A 1142 -30.18 13.97 31.18
CA LEU A 1142 -29.75 14.91 30.15
C LEU A 1142 -28.92 16.09 30.69
N ASN A 1143 -29.35 16.71 31.79
CA ASN A 1143 -28.66 17.88 32.36
C ASN A 1143 -27.22 17.58 32.77
N ASP A 1144 -26.98 16.41 33.35
CA ASP A 1144 -25.66 15.91 33.73
C ASP A 1144 -24.77 15.71 32.49
N GLY A 1145 -25.33 15.13 31.42
CA GLY A 1145 -24.64 15.00 30.14
C GLY A 1145 -24.27 16.37 29.51
N ILE A 1146 -25.16 17.37 29.60
CA ILE A 1146 -24.90 18.72 29.10
C ILE A 1146 -23.78 19.41 29.90
N GLN A 1147 -23.76 19.26 31.22
CA GLN A 1147 -22.70 19.83 32.06
C GLN A 1147 -21.32 19.29 31.67
N HIS A 1148 -21.22 17.97 31.45
CA HIS A 1148 -19.98 17.33 30.99
C HIS A 1148 -19.56 17.81 29.58
N LEU A 1149 -20.50 17.95 28.64
CA LEU A 1149 -20.23 18.50 27.31
C LEU A 1149 -19.69 19.93 27.39
N GLN A 1150 -20.35 20.81 28.15
CA GLN A 1150 -19.91 22.19 28.31
C GLN A 1150 -18.53 22.28 28.96
N LYS A 1151 -18.26 21.46 29.99
CA LYS A 1151 -16.95 21.39 30.63
C LYS A 1151 -15.87 20.97 29.64
N PHE A 1152 -16.12 19.95 28.84
CA PHE A 1152 -15.18 19.44 27.84
C PHE A 1152 -14.82 20.48 26.77
N PHE A 1153 -15.81 21.17 26.20
CA PHE A 1153 -15.52 22.18 25.18
C PHE A 1153 -14.82 23.42 25.74
N ARG A 1154 -15.18 23.87 26.95
CA ARG A 1154 -14.45 24.95 27.63
C ARG A 1154 -12.99 24.59 27.92
N SER A 1155 -12.73 23.35 28.34
CA SER A 1155 -11.35 22.89 28.56
C SER A 1155 -10.57 22.73 27.26
N ALA A 1156 -11.23 22.28 26.17
CA ALA A 1156 -10.62 22.16 24.87
C ALA A 1156 -10.15 23.51 24.32
N ASP A 1157 -10.99 24.55 24.43
CA ASP A 1157 -10.64 25.92 24.01
C ASP A 1157 -9.39 26.44 24.77
N SER A 1158 -9.28 26.09 26.06
CA SER A 1158 -8.12 26.46 26.89
C SER A 1158 -6.83 25.75 26.46
N TRP A 1159 -6.90 24.51 25.98
CA TRP A 1159 -5.74 23.76 25.52
C TRP A 1159 -5.31 24.13 24.10
N ILE A 1160 -6.23 24.57 23.24
CA ILE A 1160 -5.91 24.99 21.87
C ILE A 1160 -5.21 26.36 21.86
N GLN A 1161 -5.52 27.22 22.85
CA GLN A 1161 -4.87 28.52 23.02
C GLN A 1161 -3.46 28.45 23.64
N LYS A 1162 -3.09 27.31 24.24
CA LYS A 1162 -1.77 27.04 24.81
C LYS A 1162 -0.92 26.23 23.84
#